data_AF-A0A5N6PMQ4-F1
#
_entry.id   AF-A0A5N6PMQ4-F1
#
_cell.length_a   1.000
_cell.length_b   1.000
_cell.length_c   1.000
_cell.angle_alpha   90.00
_cell.angle_beta   90.00
_cell.angle_gamma   90.00
#
_symmetry.space_group_name_H-M   'P 1'
#
loop_
_entity.id
_entity.type
_entity.pdbx_description
1 polymer ?
#
loop_
_entity_poly.entity_id
_entity_poly.type
_entity_poly.pdbx_seq_one_letter_code
_entity_poly.pdbx_strand_id
1 'polypeptide(L)'
;MGSNVIEDDGYCSLKDLKLEIKNHAADVNDSFSLCFWLYLPAKSSSFPSTILYQQNSDINNSAPFLALTANKEMILYPIHFLPQDAPNSIKMETPRAKSKNEVPLSKWVHIGCEVSTDVLRLYINGEITGEMSVTSTSYSFKNVSLFGANEGVSVEGYVHGVEILPILSSIKDCYIKDPPMQLHVDGLNANDIEEDNDGVWIVVGGKASCRRKFSLDVVLTDAFGHSVNKEMEAVASLTYADNGEYVAKSDDSEAPLLTSYDGMEFASWDRPSKLVNGRASFKLKISQLSSKCDNKLFRIKFFIPKMEKAYPFLEAYSHSIRCISRNHNARPSTLIWKRSTSAMHAVNGTTWFDGDSGEPMNNIVHEAKPTPSSKRVKLGQGNPFVTLKSDNLLKQRDQQSHEGHKLNGRLLNLEARQDTHEQSCNSSYDSDGSEATNSCKSIASNRSPVSDLTIFTYCLGNLTEKSLLLKDLANSASEKDVVEFAMQVSQFSGCLHHRDQIRITKRMIEDGTKVWSLLSQNNYHVLWDNMIPVLQDQFMKISCCRNRILTQQDFEVLRRIGSCQELVTQETFEKLWCWLYPVGVSLSQHGLNEMWDSRWIEGIITKEEAESSLHGPGNSLVDPGTFVLRFPTSRSWPHPDAGNLIVTYVGSDFVIHHRLLSLNFFHSSVGKPLKEMLLEEQELSRLGRITTRSMRFV
;
A
#
# COMPACT_ATOMS: atom_id res chain seq x y z
N MET A 1 14.01 39.90 -14.71
CA MET A 1 12.85 39.07 -14.31
C MET A 1 11.68 39.43 -15.21
N GLY A 2 11.00 38.45 -15.81
CA GLY A 2 9.78 38.66 -16.59
C GLY A 2 8.75 37.61 -16.22
N SER A 3 7.57 38.04 -15.77
CA SER A 3 6.47 37.14 -15.41
C SER A 3 5.62 36.83 -16.63
N ASN A 4 5.58 35.55 -17.01
CA ASN A 4 4.55 35.00 -17.90
C ASN A 4 3.79 33.91 -17.13
N VAL A 5 2.47 33.91 -17.33
CA VAL A 5 1.44 33.08 -16.68
C VAL A 5 1.92 31.68 -16.29
N ILE A 6 2.09 31.44 -14.98
CA ILE A 6 2.24 30.09 -14.39
C ILE A 6 0.91 29.74 -13.74
N GLU A 7 0.01 29.21 -14.54
CA GLU A 7 -1.10 28.38 -14.06
C GLU A 7 -0.62 26.91 -14.09
N ASP A 8 -1.17 26.06 -13.21
CA ASP A 8 -0.94 24.60 -13.20
C ASP A 8 0.45 24.11 -12.70
N ASP A 9 0.76 24.39 -11.42
CA ASP A 9 1.81 23.72 -10.59
C ASP A 9 3.24 23.68 -11.21
N GLY A 10 3.56 24.61 -12.12
CA GLY A 10 4.87 24.75 -12.78
C GLY A 10 5.03 23.94 -14.08
N TYR A 11 3.99 23.29 -14.58
CA TYR A 11 4.02 22.51 -15.82
C TYR A 11 3.51 23.32 -17.02
N CYS A 12 4.12 23.13 -18.20
CA CYS A 12 3.55 23.65 -19.45
C CYS A 12 3.78 22.69 -20.63
N SER A 13 2.96 22.83 -21.68
CA SER A 13 3.16 22.07 -22.92
C SER A 13 4.31 22.68 -23.71
N LEU A 14 5.11 21.85 -24.38
CA LEU A 14 6.27 22.29 -25.14
C LEU A 14 5.90 23.37 -26.17
N LYS A 15 4.76 23.23 -26.87
CA LYS A 15 4.26 24.22 -27.84
C LYS A 15 3.93 25.59 -27.21
N ASP A 16 3.58 25.61 -25.92
CA ASP A 16 3.20 26.82 -25.17
C ASP A 16 4.46 27.59 -24.69
N LEU A 17 5.64 26.94 -24.72
CA LEU A 17 6.89 27.49 -24.21
C LEU A 17 7.46 28.59 -25.11
N LYS A 18 7.59 29.80 -24.55
CA LYS A 18 8.35 30.92 -25.14
C LYS A 18 9.30 31.52 -24.09
N LEU A 19 10.56 31.68 -24.48
CA LEU A 19 11.65 32.23 -23.66
C LEU A 19 12.35 33.37 -24.41
N GLU A 20 12.82 34.40 -23.70
CA GLU A 20 13.53 35.54 -24.28
C GLU A 20 14.88 35.73 -23.58
N ILE A 21 15.97 35.48 -24.31
CA ILE A 21 17.35 35.67 -23.84
C ILE A 21 17.71 37.15 -24.02
N LYS A 22 18.03 37.81 -22.90
CA LYS A 22 18.30 39.26 -22.83
C LYS A 22 19.59 39.51 -22.06
N ASN A 23 20.72 39.48 -22.77
CA ASN A 23 22.01 39.85 -22.18
C ASN A 23 22.02 41.35 -21.86
N HIS A 24 22.34 41.69 -20.60
CA HIS A 24 22.50 43.09 -20.19
C HIS A 24 23.91 43.56 -20.59
N ALA A 25 24.04 44.82 -21.00
CA ALA A 25 25.30 45.38 -21.53
C ALA A 25 26.43 45.59 -20.49
N ALA A 26 26.34 44.91 -19.34
CA ALA A 26 27.34 44.90 -18.27
C ALA A 26 27.92 43.49 -18.02
N ASP A 27 27.32 42.43 -18.58
CA ASP A 27 27.79 41.06 -18.42
C ASP A 27 28.98 40.80 -19.36
N VAL A 28 30.15 40.52 -18.78
CA VAL A 28 31.43 40.43 -19.52
C VAL A 28 31.55 39.15 -20.37
N ASN A 29 30.83 38.09 -20.00
CA ASN A 29 30.77 36.85 -20.77
C ASN A 29 29.40 36.73 -21.46
N ASP A 30 29.41 36.91 -22.79
CA ASP A 30 28.28 36.61 -23.70
C ASP A 30 28.00 35.09 -23.66
N SER A 31 27.24 34.63 -22.66
CA SER A 31 27.08 33.19 -22.36
C SER A 31 25.92 32.91 -21.39
N PHE A 32 25.28 31.75 -21.50
CA PHE A 32 24.16 31.36 -20.64
C PHE A 32 24.01 29.84 -20.49
N SER A 33 23.27 29.45 -19.46
CA SER A 33 22.77 28.08 -19.22
C SER A 33 21.24 28.08 -19.26
N LEU A 34 20.65 27.15 -20.00
CA LEU A 34 19.22 26.83 -19.96
C LEU A 34 19.03 25.46 -19.31
N CYS A 35 18.19 25.36 -18.28
CA CYS A 35 17.84 24.09 -17.64
C CYS A 35 16.31 23.92 -17.55
N PHE A 36 15.83 22.70 -17.76
CA PHE A 36 14.43 22.33 -17.62
C PHE A 36 14.27 20.80 -17.60
N TRP A 37 13.18 20.33 -16.99
CA TRP A 37 12.73 18.96 -17.14
C TRP A 37 11.87 18.81 -18.40
N LEU A 38 12.05 17.70 -19.12
CA LEU A 38 11.34 17.35 -20.36
C LEU A 38 10.66 15.98 -20.22
N TYR A 39 9.41 15.88 -20.70
CA TYR A 39 8.67 14.64 -20.86
C TYR A 39 8.18 14.49 -22.30
N LEU A 40 8.49 13.36 -22.94
CA LEU A 40 8.07 13.02 -24.30
C LEU A 40 7.18 11.76 -24.28
N PRO A 41 5.88 11.82 -24.61
CA PRO A 41 5.00 10.66 -24.61
C PRO A 41 5.43 9.60 -25.64
N ALA A 42 5.39 8.30 -25.28
CA ALA A 42 5.80 7.22 -26.19
C ALA A 42 4.98 7.06 -27.48
N LYS A 43 3.86 7.80 -27.62
CA LYS A 43 3.05 7.87 -28.86
C LYS A 43 3.48 9.00 -29.81
N SER A 44 4.47 9.82 -29.46
CA SER A 44 5.01 10.85 -30.36
C SER A 44 5.59 10.21 -31.62
N SER A 45 4.90 10.37 -32.76
CA SER A 45 5.10 9.56 -33.97
C SER A 45 6.04 10.16 -35.02
N SER A 46 6.69 11.29 -34.73
CA SER A 46 7.59 12.00 -35.64
C SER A 46 8.99 12.16 -35.04
N PHE A 47 9.93 11.35 -35.51
CA PHE A 47 11.38 11.52 -35.31
C PHE A 47 12.09 11.38 -36.67
N PRO A 48 13.11 12.21 -36.98
CA PRO A 48 13.67 13.30 -36.18
C PRO A 48 12.72 14.49 -36.08
N SER A 49 12.86 15.30 -35.02
CA SER A 49 12.04 16.49 -34.76
C SER A 49 12.78 17.53 -33.94
N THR A 50 12.42 18.80 -34.09
CA THR A 50 12.95 19.89 -33.25
C THR A 50 12.15 19.98 -31.95
N ILE A 51 12.83 20.19 -30.82
CA ILE A 51 12.23 20.40 -29.49
C ILE A 51 12.11 21.91 -29.22
N LEU A 52 13.20 22.65 -29.41
CA LEU A 52 13.26 24.11 -29.29
C LEU A 52 13.81 24.73 -30.58
N TYR A 53 13.14 25.74 -31.08
CA TYR A 53 13.60 26.63 -32.15
C TYR A 53 14.19 27.91 -31.57
N GLN A 54 15.06 28.57 -32.33
CA GLN A 54 15.61 29.90 -32.09
C GLN A 54 15.20 30.88 -33.20
N GLN A 55 14.88 32.11 -32.82
CA GLN A 55 14.61 33.25 -33.72
C GLN A 55 15.28 34.51 -33.18
N ASN A 56 15.79 35.36 -34.07
CA ASN A 56 16.34 36.68 -33.75
C ASN A 56 15.29 37.77 -34.09
N SER A 57 15.29 38.91 -33.39
CA SER A 57 14.49 40.09 -33.77
C SER A 57 14.76 40.59 -35.19
N ASP A 58 15.98 40.38 -35.68
CA ASP A 58 16.53 41.00 -36.89
C ASP A 58 16.44 40.06 -38.11
N ILE A 59 16.11 38.78 -37.91
CA ILE A 59 16.05 37.75 -38.96
C ILE A 59 14.79 36.89 -38.78
N ASN A 60 13.85 37.01 -39.73
CA ASN A 60 12.58 36.28 -39.78
C ASN A 60 12.70 34.77 -40.15
N ASN A 61 13.78 34.10 -39.73
CA ASN A 61 14.02 32.69 -40.00
C ASN A 61 14.24 31.91 -38.70
N SER A 62 13.54 30.77 -38.56
CA SER A 62 13.63 29.89 -37.40
C SER A 62 14.65 28.77 -37.63
N ALA A 63 15.70 28.71 -36.82
CA ALA A 63 16.65 27.59 -36.81
C ALA A 63 16.37 26.66 -35.62
N PRO A 64 16.78 25.37 -35.66
CA PRO A 64 16.75 24.55 -34.46
C PRO A 64 17.75 25.08 -33.42
N PHE A 65 17.38 25.00 -32.14
CA PHE A 65 18.28 25.16 -31.00
C PHE A 65 18.52 23.81 -30.32
N LEU A 66 17.44 23.05 -30.08
CA LEU A 66 17.48 21.72 -29.50
C LEU A 66 16.60 20.78 -30.33
N ALA A 67 17.11 19.62 -30.74
CA ALA A 67 16.38 18.66 -31.58
C ALA A 67 16.69 17.19 -31.21
N LEU A 68 15.81 16.28 -31.61
CA LEU A 68 15.93 14.84 -31.42
C LEU A 68 16.16 14.13 -32.75
N THR A 69 17.12 13.20 -32.82
CA THR A 69 17.38 12.37 -34.02
C THR A 69 16.32 11.28 -34.20
N ALA A 70 16.35 10.59 -35.34
CA ALA A 70 15.57 9.36 -35.55
C ALA A 70 15.91 8.27 -34.51
N ASN A 71 17.14 8.28 -33.98
CA ASN A 71 17.62 7.39 -32.92
C ASN A 71 17.31 7.95 -31.51
N LYS A 72 16.48 8.98 -31.38
CA LYS A 72 16.15 9.66 -30.12
C LYS A 72 17.34 10.29 -29.38
N GLU A 73 18.45 10.52 -30.07
CA GLU A 73 19.61 11.22 -29.51
C GLU A 73 19.33 12.72 -29.53
N MET A 74 19.71 13.43 -28.48
CA MET A 74 19.49 14.87 -28.37
C MET A 74 20.66 15.64 -29.00
N ILE A 75 20.36 16.68 -29.78
CA ILE A 75 21.33 17.56 -30.44
C ILE A 75 21.07 19.01 -30.02
N LEU A 76 22.07 19.64 -29.42
CA LEU A 76 22.16 21.07 -29.15
C LEU A 76 22.93 21.77 -30.27
N TYR A 77 22.33 22.80 -30.83
CA TYR A 77 22.88 23.68 -31.87
C TYR A 77 23.34 25.01 -31.26
N PRO A 78 24.39 25.64 -31.81
CA PRO A 78 24.79 26.99 -31.43
C PRO A 78 23.71 28.01 -31.80
N ILE A 79 23.72 29.13 -31.09
CA ILE A 79 22.98 30.31 -31.50
C ILE A 79 23.62 30.91 -32.76
N HIS A 80 22.77 31.23 -33.75
CA HIS A 80 23.13 31.94 -35.00
C HIS A 80 24.18 31.27 -35.90
N PHE A 81 24.10 29.96 -36.12
CA PHE A 81 24.77 29.36 -37.29
C PHE A 81 23.96 29.58 -38.58
N LEU A 82 24.18 30.73 -39.22
CA LEU A 82 23.85 30.89 -40.64
C LEU A 82 25.05 30.41 -41.46
N PRO A 83 24.89 29.48 -42.42
CA PRO A 83 25.94 29.18 -43.38
C PRO A 83 26.25 30.46 -44.18
N GLN A 84 27.44 31.02 -43.99
CA GLN A 84 27.89 32.15 -44.80
C GLN A 84 28.00 31.73 -46.27
N ASP A 85 27.58 32.58 -47.21
CA ASP A 85 27.64 32.32 -48.65
C ASP A 85 29.08 32.25 -49.16
N ALA A 86 29.75 31.11 -48.90
CA ALA A 86 31.09 30.79 -49.34
C ALA A 86 31.03 30.18 -50.76
N PRO A 87 31.57 30.84 -51.79
CA PRO A 87 31.56 30.31 -53.14
C PRO A 87 32.46 29.06 -53.25
N ASN A 88 31.83 27.94 -53.55
CA ASN A 88 32.39 26.61 -53.85
C ASN A 88 32.97 25.80 -52.66
N SER A 89 32.37 24.60 -52.50
CA SER A 89 33.02 23.35 -52.06
C SER A 89 33.84 23.37 -50.76
N ILE A 90 33.14 23.40 -49.62
CA ILE A 90 33.24 22.37 -48.57
C ILE A 90 31.91 22.38 -47.79
N LYS A 91 31.30 21.21 -47.58
CA LYS A 91 30.18 21.08 -46.62
C LYS A 91 30.76 20.98 -45.22
N MET A 92 31.03 22.11 -44.58
CA MET A 92 31.26 22.12 -43.13
C MET A 92 30.00 21.62 -42.44
N GLU A 93 30.11 20.56 -41.64
CA GLU A 93 29.03 20.19 -40.73
C GLU A 93 28.83 21.31 -39.71
N THR A 94 27.58 21.69 -39.48
CA THR A 94 27.22 22.63 -38.41
C THR A 94 27.74 22.08 -37.07
N PRO A 95 28.57 22.85 -36.33
CA PRO A 95 29.06 22.41 -35.02
C PRO A 95 27.86 22.18 -34.11
N ARG A 96 27.84 21.04 -33.41
CA ARG A 96 26.66 20.57 -32.65
C ARG A 96 27.12 19.65 -31.52
N ALA A 97 26.60 19.86 -30.31
CA ALA A 97 26.81 18.93 -29.21
C ALA A 97 25.70 17.86 -29.26
N LYS A 98 26.07 16.58 -29.28
CA LYS A 98 25.15 15.44 -29.42
C LYS A 98 25.26 14.52 -28.21
N SER A 99 24.13 14.05 -27.68
CA SER A 99 24.12 13.06 -26.60
C SER A 99 24.67 11.70 -27.05
N LYS A 100 25.47 11.07 -26.20
CA LYS A 100 25.95 9.68 -26.38
C LYS A 100 24.83 8.62 -26.25
N ASN A 101 23.76 8.95 -25.54
CA ASN A 101 22.66 8.05 -25.20
C ASN A 101 21.34 8.52 -25.83
N GLU A 102 20.40 7.59 -26.04
CA GLU A 102 19.00 7.91 -26.38
C GLU A 102 18.28 8.59 -25.22
N VAL A 103 17.37 9.52 -25.52
CA VAL A 103 16.45 10.10 -24.54
C VAL A 103 15.29 9.13 -24.28
N PRO A 104 15.04 8.70 -23.03
CA PRO A 104 13.93 7.79 -22.73
C PRO A 104 12.57 8.49 -22.90
N LEU A 105 11.62 7.78 -23.52
CA LEU A 105 10.24 8.24 -23.67
C LEU A 105 9.37 7.82 -22.48
N SER A 106 8.29 8.56 -22.25
CA SER A 106 7.35 8.40 -21.14
C SER A 106 7.98 8.41 -19.74
N LYS A 107 9.08 9.13 -19.60
CA LYS A 107 9.76 9.47 -18.35
C LYS A 107 10.20 10.93 -18.36
N TRP A 108 10.37 11.51 -17.18
CA TRP A 108 11.02 12.81 -17.01
C TRP A 108 12.53 12.71 -17.21
N VAL A 109 13.10 13.71 -17.87
CA VAL A 109 14.53 13.84 -18.14
C VAL A 109 14.95 15.29 -17.94
N HIS A 110 15.93 15.58 -17.11
CA HIS A 110 16.45 16.94 -16.95
C HIS A 110 17.43 17.26 -18.07
N ILE A 111 17.12 18.28 -18.86
CA ILE A 111 17.97 18.80 -19.92
C ILE A 111 18.65 20.07 -19.43
N GLY A 112 19.98 20.14 -19.58
CA GLY A 112 20.75 21.37 -19.43
C GLY A 112 21.52 21.68 -20.71
N CYS A 113 21.53 22.94 -21.12
CA CYS A 113 22.27 23.43 -22.29
C CYS A 113 23.16 24.60 -21.84
N GLU A 114 24.47 24.38 -21.79
CA GLU A 114 25.47 25.43 -21.56
C GLU A 114 25.96 25.92 -22.93
N VAL A 115 25.89 27.23 -23.14
CA VAL A 115 26.25 27.89 -24.42
C VAL A 115 27.14 29.10 -24.12
N SER A 116 28.41 29.00 -24.50
CA SER A 116 29.36 30.10 -24.49
C SER A 116 29.86 30.42 -25.91
N THR A 117 30.77 31.37 -26.03
CA THR A 117 31.46 31.72 -27.30
C THR A 117 32.37 30.60 -27.83
N ASP A 118 32.83 29.72 -26.94
CA ASP A 118 33.90 28.74 -27.16
C ASP A 118 33.46 27.28 -26.94
N VAL A 119 32.36 27.03 -26.24
CA VAL A 119 31.88 25.68 -25.88
C VAL A 119 30.34 25.56 -25.97
N LEU A 120 29.89 24.43 -26.49
CA LEU A 120 28.53 23.91 -26.31
C LEU A 120 28.60 22.65 -25.43
N ARG A 121 27.80 22.57 -24.37
CA ARG A 121 27.58 21.32 -23.62
C ARG A 121 26.10 21.01 -23.46
N LEU A 122 25.80 19.74 -23.63
CA LEU A 122 24.50 19.14 -23.42
C LEU A 122 24.55 18.23 -22.20
N TYR A 123 23.88 18.66 -21.14
CA TYR A 123 23.67 17.93 -19.91
C TYR A 123 22.37 17.14 -20.00
N ILE A 124 22.41 15.87 -19.60
CA ILE A 124 21.22 15.05 -19.35
C ILE A 124 21.35 14.52 -17.93
N ASN A 125 20.34 14.74 -17.09
CA ASN A 125 20.31 14.28 -15.70
C ASN A 125 21.57 14.66 -14.90
N GLY A 126 22.06 15.89 -15.11
CA GLY A 126 23.27 16.43 -14.46
C GLY A 126 24.62 15.99 -15.04
N GLU A 127 24.64 15.06 -15.99
CA GLU A 127 25.86 14.54 -16.64
C GLU A 127 26.09 15.15 -18.03
N ILE A 128 27.36 15.43 -18.39
CA ILE A 128 27.74 15.92 -19.72
C ILE A 128 27.66 14.75 -20.72
N THR A 129 26.59 14.71 -21.50
CA THR A 129 26.37 13.66 -22.51
C THR A 129 26.85 14.04 -23.90
N GLY A 130 26.99 15.33 -24.18
CA GLY A 130 27.60 15.87 -25.40
C GLY A 130 28.37 17.16 -25.11
N GLU A 131 29.52 17.34 -25.75
CA GLU A 131 30.35 18.54 -25.68
C GLU A 131 30.94 18.81 -27.06
N MET A 132 31.04 20.08 -27.46
CA MET A 132 31.63 20.52 -28.72
C MET A 132 32.28 21.89 -28.53
N SER A 133 33.58 22.00 -28.83
CA SER A 133 34.27 23.29 -28.90
C SER A 133 33.85 24.05 -30.16
N VAL A 134 33.59 25.35 -30.04
CA VAL A 134 33.13 26.19 -31.15
C VAL A 134 34.10 27.35 -31.37
N THR A 135 34.66 27.45 -32.58
CA THR A 135 35.45 28.63 -32.97
C THR A 135 34.54 29.68 -33.62
N SER A 136 33.69 30.34 -32.82
CA SER A 136 32.77 31.37 -33.31
C SER A 136 33.29 32.79 -33.06
N THR A 137 33.25 33.64 -34.08
CA THR A 137 33.69 35.04 -33.99
C THR A 137 32.62 35.94 -33.36
N SER A 138 32.56 35.95 -32.02
CA SER A 138 32.04 37.06 -31.22
C SER A 138 30.79 37.77 -31.75
N TYR A 139 29.69 37.04 -31.92
CA TYR A 139 28.36 37.60 -32.19
C TYR A 139 27.61 37.76 -30.87
N SER A 140 27.20 38.98 -30.52
CA SER A 140 26.52 39.23 -29.24
C SER A 140 25.12 38.61 -29.18
N PHE A 141 24.76 37.96 -28.09
CA PHE A 141 23.51 37.19 -27.91
C PHE A 141 22.27 38.08 -27.67
N LYS A 142 22.15 39.19 -28.40
CA LYS A 142 21.08 40.18 -28.22
C LYS A 142 19.77 39.68 -28.82
N ASN A 143 18.73 39.66 -27.99
CA ASN A 143 17.33 39.46 -28.37
C ASN A 143 17.00 38.12 -29.05
N VAL A 144 17.64 37.02 -28.62
CA VAL A 144 17.27 35.68 -29.09
C VAL A 144 16.02 35.21 -28.36
N SER A 145 14.98 34.86 -29.12
CA SER A 145 13.80 34.17 -28.59
C SER A 145 13.94 32.67 -28.84
N LEU A 146 13.73 31.85 -27.80
CA LEU A 146 13.54 30.41 -27.95
C LEU A 146 12.05 30.08 -27.82
N PHE A 147 11.57 29.14 -28.62
CA PHE A 147 10.18 28.67 -28.57
C PHE A 147 10.10 27.19 -28.86
N GLY A 148 9.16 26.49 -28.24
CA GLY A 148 8.95 25.07 -28.52
C GLY A 148 8.30 24.81 -29.88
N ALA A 149 8.25 23.54 -30.27
CA ALA A 149 7.71 23.14 -31.56
C ALA A 149 6.22 23.48 -31.70
N ASN A 150 5.88 24.31 -32.68
CA ASN A 150 4.52 24.74 -32.98
C ASN A 150 4.06 24.22 -34.38
N GLU A 151 2.83 24.55 -34.77
CA GLU A 151 2.06 23.98 -35.88
C GLU A 151 2.85 23.50 -37.12
N GLY A 152 2.66 22.23 -37.49
CA GLY A 152 3.14 21.64 -38.75
C GLY A 152 3.76 20.25 -38.57
N VAL A 153 4.82 20.16 -37.77
CA VAL A 153 5.55 18.89 -37.46
C VAL A 153 5.99 18.89 -35.99
N SER A 154 5.05 19.18 -35.08
CA SER A 154 5.32 19.35 -33.65
C SER A 154 5.46 18.01 -32.92
N VAL A 155 6.53 17.83 -32.14
CA VAL A 155 6.59 16.81 -31.08
C VAL A 155 5.65 17.19 -29.95
N GLU A 156 4.75 16.28 -29.58
CA GLU A 156 4.04 16.38 -28.31
C GLU A 156 5.06 16.23 -27.16
N GLY A 157 5.05 17.17 -26.24
CA GLY A 157 5.95 17.17 -25.10
C GLY A 157 5.49 18.16 -24.02
N TYR A 158 6.04 18.00 -22.83
CA TYR A 158 5.75 18.82 -21.66
C TYR A 158 7.06 19.18 -20.96
N VAL A 159 7.12 20.36 -20.36
CA VAL A 159 8.29 20.82 -19.60
C VAL A 159 7.89 21.34 -18.22
N HIS A 160 8.86 21.32 -17.31
CA HIS A 160 8.71 21.78 -15.92
C HIS A 160 10.03 22.40 -15.44
N GLY A 161 9.97 23.34 -14.49
CA GLY A 161 11.16 23.92 -13.85
C GLY A 161 12.12 24.63 -14.82
N VAL A 162 11.60 25.46 -15.73
CA VAL A 162 12.40 26.12 -16.77
C VAL A 162 13.15 27.34 -16.20
N GLU A 163 14.47 27.25 -16.11
CA GLU A 163 15.35 28.34 -15.64
C GLU A 163 16.40 28.73 -16.70
N ILE A 164 16.68 30.03 -16.80
CA ILE A 164 17.78 30.60 -17.59
C ILE A 164 18.73 31.29 -16.61
N LEU A 165 19.99 30.88 -16.62
CA LEU A 165 21.00 31.26 -15.63
C LEU A 165 22.29 31.74 -16.32
N PRO A 166 23.07 32.64 -15.71
CA PRO A 166 24.45 32.87 -16.12
C PRO A 166 25.31 31.64 -15.81
N ILE A 167 26.31 31.33 -16.65
CA ILE A 167 27.16 30.12 -16.55
C ILE A 167 27.85 29.93 -15.18
N LEU A 168 28.01 31.01 -14.41
CA LEU A 168 28.48 30.96 -13.01
C LEU A 168 27.58 30.11 -12.07
N SER A 169 26.39 29.70 -12.52
CA SER A 169 25.44 28.87 -11.79
C SER A 169 25.57 27.39 -12.20
N SER A 170 25.70 26.49 -11.22
CA SER A 170 25.84 25.05 -11.49
C SER A 170 24.53 24.43 -11.99
N ILE A 171 24.56 23.89 -13.22
CA ILE A 171 23.45 23.11 -13.81
C ILE A 171 23.10 21.87 -12.96
N LYS A 172 24.05 21.33 -12.19
CA LYS A 172 23.82 20.17 -11.30
C LYS A 172 22.93 20.51 -10.11
N ASP A 173 22.95 21.76 -9.67
CA ASP A 173 22.17 22.23 -8.51
C ASP A 173 20.70 22.41 -8.92
N CYS A 174 20.48 22.80 -10.17
CA CYS A 174 19.17 22.91 -10.82
C CYS A 174 18.52 21.52 -11.00
N TYR A 175 19.32 20.51 -11.39
CA TYR A 175 18.85 19.13 -11.58
C TYR A 175 18.20 18.53 -10.32
N ILE A 176 18.65 18.90 -9.12
CA ILE A 176 18.13 18.36 -7.85
C ILE A 176 16.89 19.13 -7.36
N LYS A 177 16.68 20.35 -7.87
CA LYS A 177 15.66 21.30 -7.42
C LYS A 177 14.32 21.03 -8.08
N ASP A 178 13.28 20.89 -7.26
CA ASP A 178 11.87 20.74 -7.64
C ASP A 178 11.63 19.72 -8.80
N PRO A 179 11.90 18.42 -8.57
CA PRO A 179 11.71 17.40 -9.59
C PRO A 179 10.21 17.17 -9.89
N PRO A 180 9.81 17.10 -11.17
CA PRO A 180 8.43 16.91 -11.56
C PRO A 180 7.91 15.52 -11.19
N MET A 181 6.60 15.42 -11.07
CA MET A 181 5.90 14.23 -10.59
C MET A 181 5.46 13.31 -11.74
N GLN A 182 5.37 12.01 -11.47
CA GLN A 182 4.82 11.00 -12.37
C GLN A 182 3.98 9.96 -11.61
N LEU A 183 2.83 9.57 -12.17
CA LEU A 183 1.91 8.60 -11.59
C LEU A 183 2.16 7.20 -12.19
N HIS A 184 2.17 6.17 -11.34
CA HIS A 184 2.42 4.78 -11.70
C HIS A 184 1.46 3.81 -11.00
N VAL A 185 1.14 2.68 -11.62
CA VAL A 185 0.45 1.55 -10.95
C VAL A 185 1.49 0.61 -10.38
N ASP A 186 1.38 0.25 -9.11
CA ASP A 186 2.27 -0.72 -8.47
C ASP A 186 1.85 -2.14 -8.83
N GLY A 187 2.32 -2.61 -9.99
CA GLY A 187 1.95 -3.91 -10.55
C GLY A 187 2.34 -5.12 -9.70
N LEU A 188 3.21 -4.95 -8.69
CA LEU A 188 3.61 -6.02 -7.77
C LEU A 188 2.58 -6.27 -6.66
N ASN A 189 1.73 -5.29 -6.36
CA ASN A 189 0.71 -5.36 -5.30
C ASN A 189 -0.71 -5.69 -5.84
N ALA A 190 -0.80 -6.26 -7.05
CA ALA A 190 -2.07 -6.60 -7.70
C ALA A 190 -2.79 -7.78 -7.00
N ASN A 191 -3.56 -7.48 -5.96
CA ASN A 191 -4.20 -8.48 -5.10
C ASN A 191 -5.59 -8.89 -5.64
N ASP A 192 -5.89 -10.19 -5.54
CA ASP A 192 -7.14 -10.83 -5.98
C ASP A 192 -7.44 -10.80 -7.50
N ILE A 193 -6.42 -10.55 -8.32
CA ILE A 193 -6.48 -10.64 -9.78
C ILE A 193 -5.89 -11.98 -10.23
N GLU A 194 -6.55 -12.65 -11.19
CA GLU A 194 -6.00 -13.84 -11.87
C GLU A 194 -5.36 -13.40 -13.20
N GLU A 195 -4.29 -14.06 -13.64
CA GLU A 195 -3.60 -13.74 -14.90
C GLU A 195 -3.69 -14.94 -15.85
N ASP A 196 -4.04 -14.70 -17.11
CA ASP A 196 -4.09 -15.72 -18.17
C ASP A 196 -2.73 -15.85 -18.87
N ASN A 197 -2.59 -16.91 -19.67
CA ASN A 197 -1.38 -17.34 -20.36
C ASN A 197 -0.87 -16.32 -21.42
N ASP A 198 -1.63 -15.27 -21.71
CA ASP A 198 -1.31 -14.15 -22.60
C ASP A 198 -0.97 -12.85 -21.86
N GLY A 199 -0.86 -12.89 -20.52
CA GLY A 199 -0.58 -11.73 -19.67
C GLY A 199 -1.78 -10.80 -19.45
N VAL A 200 -2.99 -11.24 -19.82
CA VAL A 200 -4.23 -10.49 -19.59
C VAL A 200 -4.83 -10.83 -18.23
N TRP A 201 -5.16 -9.80 -17.46
CA TRP A 201 -5.79 -9.92 -16.15
C TRP A 201 -7.26 -10.36 -16.26
N ILE A 202 -7.61 -11.47 -15.64
CA ILE A 202 -8.98 -11.97 -15.51
C ILE A 202 -9.62 -11.38 -14.25
N VAL A 203 -10.73 -10.66 -14.45
CA VAL A 203 -11.58 -10.13 -13.37
C VAL A 203 -13.02 -10.59 -13.59
N VAL A 204 -13.64 -11.17 -12.56
CA VAL A 204 -15.03 -11.63 -12.62
C VAL A 204 -15.97 -10.46 -12.32
N GLY A 205 -16.64 -9.97 -13.36
CA GLY A 205 -17.69 -8.95 -13.27
C GLY A 205 -19.11 -9.57 -13.21
N GLY A 206 -20.13 -8.72 -13.25
CA GLY A 206 -21.54 -9.13 -13.27
C GLY A 206 -22.41 -8.50 -12.18
N LYS A 207 -23.43 -9.25 -11.73
CA LYS A 207 -24.36 -8.80 -10.67
C LYS A 207 -23.64 -8.66 -9.33
N ALA A 208 -24.11 -7.76 -8.46
CA ALA A 208 -23.43 -7.37 -7.22
C ALA A 208 -22.94 -8.54 -6.35
N SER A 209 -23.71 -9.64 -6.28
CA SER A 209 -23.40 -10.87 -5.53
C SER A 209 -22.34 -11.78 -6.14
N CYS A 210 -21.88 -11.54 -7.38
CA CYS A 210 -20.88 -12.38 -8.07
C CYS A 210 -19.65 -11.63 -8.57
N ARG A 211 -19.54 -10.32 -8.34
CA ARG A 211 -18.34 -9.51 -8.66
C ARG A 211 -17.21 -9.85 -7.69
N ARG A 212 -16.00 -10.09 -8.21
CA ARG A 212 -14.79 -10.18 -7.35
C ARG A 212 -14.35 -8.76 -6.95
N LYS A 213 -14.02 -8.56 -5.67
CA LYS A 213 -13.24 -7.40 -5.22
C LYS A 213 -11.77 -7.69 -5.50
N PHE A 214 -11.04 -6.71 -6.01
CA PHE A 214 -9.59 -6.76 -6.22
C PHE A 214 -8.97 -5.44 -5.75
N SER A 215 -7.66 -5.41 -5.51
CA SER A 215 -6.98 -4.19 -5.05
C SER A 215 -5.82 -3.82 -5.97
N LEU A 216 -5.71 -2.52 -6.28
CA LEU A 216 -4.61 -1.95 -7.04
C LEU A 216 -4.04 -0.73 -6.32
N ASP A 217 -2.72 -0.72 -6.15
CA ASP A 217 -1.99 0.39 -5.56
C ASP A 217 -1.48 1.33 -6.65
N VAL A 218 -1.51 2.63 -6.37
CA VAL A 218 -1.03 3.71 -7.24
C VAL A 218 0.00 4.51 -6.46
N VAL A 219 1.09 4.87 -7.14
CA VAL A 219 2.23 5.60 -6.58
C VAL A 219 2.46 6.88 -7.38
N LEU A 220 2.61 8.00 -6.68
CA LEU A 220 3.11 9.26 -7.20
C LEU A 220 4.58 9.39 -6.81
N THR A 221 5.46 9.33 -7.80
CA THR A 221 6.91 9.51 -7.59
C THR A 221 7.40 10.82 -8.20
N ASP A 222 8.54 11.31 -7.73
CA ASP A 222 9.30 12.33 -8.43
C ASP A 222 10.03 11.73 -9.65
N ALA A 223 10.72 12.57 -10.42
CA ALA A 223 11.53 12.15 -11.56
C ALA A 223 12.73 11.25 -11.21
N PHE A 224 13.09 11.13 -9.93
CA PHE A 224 14.14 10.23 -9.43
C PHE A 224 13.58 8.86 -8.98
N GLY A 225 12.26 8.75 -8.76
CA GLY A 225 11.58 7.55 -8.26
C GLY A 225 11.29 7.57 -6.75
N HIS A 226 11.56 8.66 -6.03
CA HIS A 226 11.18 8.79 -4.62
C HIS A 226 9.68 9.03 -4.49
N SER A 227 9.06 8.57 -3.39
CA SER A 227 7.62 8.80 -3.15
C SER A 227 7.34 10.23 -2.69
N VAL A 228 6.41 10.91 -3.35
CA VAL A 228 6.16 12.36 -3.14
C VAL A 228 5.24 12.60 -1.95
N ASN A 229 5.70 13.30 -0.92
CA ASN A 229 4.88 13.69 0.22
C ASN A 229 4.09 14.98 -0.02
N LYS A 230 3.22 14.97 -1.05
CA LYS A 230 2.28 16.06 -1.39
C LYS A 230 0.87 15.47 -1.40
N GLU A 231 -0.04 15.97 -0.56
CA GLU A 231 -1.43 15.49 -0.53
C GLU A 231 -2.11 15.78 -1.86
N MET A 232 -2.36 14.73 -2.64
CA MET A 232 -3.12 14.76 -3.88
C MET A 232 -4.24 13.73 -3.83
N GLU A 233 -5.22 13.85 -4.72
CA GLU A 233 -6.32 12.90 -4.86
C GLU A 233 -6.27 12.27 -6.24
N ALA A 234 -6.38 10.94 -6.30
CA ALA A 234 -6.38 10.18 -7.54
C ALA A 234 -7.75 9.49 -7.72
N VAL A 235 -8.21 9.44 -8.97
CA VAL A 235 -9.50 8.87 -9.38
C VAL A 235 -9.25 7.65 -10.26
N ALA A 236 -10.08 6.61 -10.14
CA ALA A 236 -10.00 5.40 -10.95
C ALA A 236 -11.20 5.28 -11.90
N SER A 237 -10.94 4.87 -13.14
CA SER A 237 -11.94 4.79 -14.22
C SER A 237 -11.68 3.58 -15.10
N LEU A 238 -12.72 3.03 -15.75
CA LEU A 238 -12.57 1.91 -16.70
C LEU A 238 -12.60 2.45 -18.13
N THR A 239 -11.57 2.13 -18.91
CA THR A 239 -11.45 2.45 -20.34
C THR A 239 -11.33 1.18 -21.17
N TYR A 240 -11.61 1.25 -22.46
CA TYR A 240 -11.26 0.17 -23.39
C TYR A 240 -9.75 0.18 -23.69
N ALA A 241 -9.14 -0.99 -23.84
CA ALA A 241 -7.68 -1.14 -23.98
C ALA A 241 -7.15 -0.83 -25.39
N ASP A 242 -8.03 -0.77 -26.40
CA ASP A 242 -7.73 -0.54 -27.81
C ASP A 242 -7.74 0.96 -28.17
N ASN A 243 -8.82 1.67 -27.84
CA ASN A 243 -8.99 3.09 -28.18
C ASN A 243 -8.80 4.06 -26.99
N GLY A 244 -8.83 3.57 -25.74
CA GLY A 244 -8.69 4.39 -24.53
C GLY A 244 -9.95 5.14 -24.10
N GLU A 245 -11.08 5.00 -24.81
CA GLU A 245 -12.35 5.63 -24.44
C GLU A 245 -12.89 5.09 -23.11
N TYR A 246 -13.57 5.93 -22.35
CA TYR A 246 -14.26 5.52 -21.13
C TYR A 246 -15.41 4.56 -21.44
N VAL A 247 -15.53 3.48 -20.66
CA VAL A 247 -16.67 2.58 -20.74
C VAL A 247 -17.91 3.33 -20.24
N ALA A 248 -18.93 3.49 -21.09
CA ALA A 248 -20.15 4.18 -20.72
C ALA A 248 -20.96 3.40 -19.66
N LYS A 249 -21.56 4.12 -18.71
CA LYS A 249 -22.70 3.64 -17.92
C LYS A 249 -23.87 3.37 -18.87
N SER A 250 -24.65 2.31 -18.65
CA SER A 250 -25.92 2.13 -19.38
C SER A 250 -27.09 2.68 -18.55
N ASP A 251 -28.20 3.02 -19.20
CA ASP A 251 -29.13 4.03 -18.68
C ASP A 251 -29.79 3.65 -17.34
N ASP A 252 -30.06 2.36 -17.12
CA ASP A 252 -30.56 1.80 -15.85
C ASP A 252 -29.48 1.08 -14.99
N SER A 253 -28.20 1.11 -15.39
CA SER A 253 -27.14 0.36 -14.69
C SER A 253 -26.37 1.17 -13.66
N GLU A 254 -25.77 0.42 -12.74
CA GLU A 254 -24.67 0.86 -11.89
C GLU A 254 -23.43 1.27 -12.72
N ALA A 255 -22.50 2.02 -12.13
CA ALA A 255 -21.28 2.48 -12.79
C ALA A 255 -20.38 1.31 -13.24
N PRO A 256 -19.58 1.46 -14.33
CA PRO A 256 -18.75 0.37 -14.88
C PRO A 256 -17.62 -0.08 -13.93
N LEU A 257 -17.06 0.87 -13.18
CA LEU A 257 -16.06 0.66 -12.14
C LEU A 257 -16.57 1.22 -10.81
N LEU A 258 -16.37 0.44 -9.76
CA LEU A 258 -16.84 0.72 -8.41
C LEU A 258 -15.68 0.64 -7.43
N THR A 259 -15.69 1.52 -6.43
CA THR A 259 -14.74 1.54 -5.31
C THR A 259 -15.47 1.23 -4.01
N SER A 260 -14.83 0.47 -3.12
CA SER A 260 -15.46 -0.02 -1.90
C SER A 260 -14.75 0.46 -0.63
N TYR A 261 -15.45 1.34 0.10
CA TYR A 261 -15.03 1.87 1.40
C TYR A 261 -16.02 1.40 2.47
N ASP A 262 -15.49 0.90 3.59
CA ASP A 262 -16.25 0.56 4.80
C ASP A 262 -17.46 -0.37 4.56
N GLY A 263 -17.34 -1.25 3.56
CA GLY A 263 -18.37 -2.21 3.16
C GLY A 263 -19.34 -1.70 2.09
N MET A 264 -19.49 -0.38 1.93
CA MET A 264 -20.32 0.23 0.89
C MET A 264 -19.60 0.27 -0.48
N GLU A 265 -20.35 0.55 -1.54
CA GLU A 265 -19.87 0.62 -2.93
C GLU A 265 -20.32 1.94 -3.57
N PHE A 266 -19.39 2.61 -4.25
CA PHE A 266 -19.57 3.91 -4.91
C PHE A 266 -18.99 3.83 -6.32
N ALA A 267 -19.42 4.69 -7.25
CA ALA A 267 -18.72 4.82 -8.53
C ALA A 267 -17.28 5.29 -8.27
N SER A 268 -16.29 4.67 -8.93
CA SER A 268 -14.87 5.01 -8.71
C SER A 268 -14.49 6.43 -9.14
N TRP A 269 -15.33 7.06 -9.98
CA TRP A 269 -15.18 8.45 -10.40
C TRP A 269 -15.60 9.44 -9.30
N ASP A 270 -16.70 9.15 -8.61
CA ASP A 270 -17.36 10.06 -7.67
C ASP A 270 -16.68 10.09 -6.29
N ARG A 271 -15.72 9.18 -6.03
CA ARG A 271 -15.02 9.06 -4.75
C ARG A 271 -13.49 8.86 -4.95
N PRO A 272 -12.73 9.97 -5.08
CA PRO A 272 -11.27 9.93 -5.17
C PRO A 272 -10.61 9.28 -3.95
N SER A 273 -9.43 8.70 -4.15
CA SER A 273 -8.53 8.25 -3.08
C SER A 273 -7.48 9.32 -2.79
N LYS A 274 -7.24 9.67 -1.53
CA LYS A 274 -6.07 10.47 -1.15
C LYS A 274 -4.78 9.65 -1.33
N LEU A 275 -3.77 10.28 -1.92
CA LEU A 275 -2.38 9.81 -1.98
C LEU A 275 -1.69 10.22 -0.66
N VAL A 276 -1.50 9.26 0.24
CA VAL A 276 -0.81 9.45 1.52
C VAL A 276 0.65 9.03 1.35
N ASN A 277 1.60 9.94 1.64
CA ASN A 277 3.01 9.77 1.31
C ASN A 277 3.23 9.32 -0.16
N GLY A 278 2.44 9.86 -1.07
CA GLY A 278 2.48 9.52 -2.50
C GLY A 278 1.87 8.15 -2.86
N ARG A 279 1.16 7.45 -1.96
CA ARG A 279 0.54 6.15 -2.25
C ARG A 279 -0.97 6.12 -1.95
N ALA A 280 -1.73 5.48 -2.84
CA ALA A 280 -3.17 5.27 -2.71
C ALA A 280 -3.53 3.83 -3.10
N SER A 281 -4.35 3.15 -2.28
CA SER A 281 -4.81 1.78 -2.55
C SER A 281 -6.30 1.77 -2.89
N PHE A 282 -6.64 1.30 -4.08
CA PHE A 282 -8.00 1.28 -4.61
C PHE A 282 -8.60 -0.12 -4.50
N LYS A 283 -9.65 -0.29 -3.68
CA LYS A 283 -10.42 -1.54 -3.56
C LYS A 283 -11.57 -1.54 -4.55
N LEU A 284 -11.35 -2.17 -5.70
CA LEU A 284 -12.17 -2.03 -6.89
C LEU A 284 -13.07 -3.25 -7.17
N LYS A 285 -14.14 -3.00 -7.93
CA LYS A 285 -14.94 -3.99 -8.65
C LYS A 285 -15.27 -3.49 -10.05
N ILE A 286 -15.35 -4.40 -11.01
CA ILE A 286 -16.02 -4.16 -12.30
C ILE A 286 -17.48 -4.62 -12.16
N SER A 287 -18.44 -3.83 -12.67
CA SER A 287 -19.87 -4.11 -12.51
C SER A 287 -20.40 -5.09 -13.58
N GLN A 288 -21.70 -5.04 -13.91
CA GLN A 288 -22.23 -5.77 -15.07
C GLN A 288 -22.14 -4.86 -16.29
N LEU A 289 -21.09 -5.05 -17.08
CA LEU A 289 -20.92 -4.32 -18.35
C LEU A 289 -22.00 -4.73 -19.37
N SER A 290 -22.28 -3.83 -20.32
CA SER A 290 -23.19 -4.09 -21.45
C SER A 290 -22.63 -5.19 -22.36
N SER A 291 -23.49 -5.92 -23.07
CA SER A 291 -23.05 -6.87 -24.13
C SER A 291 -22.33 -6.19 -25.29
N LYS A 292 -22.46 -4.86 -25.45
CA LYS A 292 -21.58 -4.04 -26.33
C LYS A 292 -20.10 -4.09 -25.93
N CYS A 293 -19.80 -4.59 -24.74
CA CYS A 293 -18.46 -4.78 -24.19
C CYS A 293 -17.97 -6.24 -24.27
N ASP A 294 -18.78 -7.18 -24.79
CA ASP A 294 -18.38 -8.58 -24.92
C ASP A 294 -17.16 -8.73 -25.85
N ASN A 295 -16.25 -9.64 -25.49
CA ASN A 295 -14.96 -9.88 -26.16
C ASN A 295 -13.98 -8.68 -26.21
N LYS A 296 -14.30 -7.53 -25.61
CA LYS A 296 -13.36 -6.41 -25.49
C LYS A 296 -12.38 -6.60 -24.32
N LEU A 297 -11.23 -5.94 -24.42
CA LEU A 297 -10.28 -5.75 -23.33
C LEU A 297 -10.43 -4.35 -22.74
N PHE A 298 -10.20 -4.23 -21.44
CA PHE A 298 -10.32 -2.99 -20.67
C PHE A 298 -9.01 -2.62 -20.01
N ARG A 299 -8.87 -1.39 -19.52
CA ARG A 299 -7.84 -1.01 -18.54
C ARG A 299 -8.48 -0.13 -17.48
N ILE A 300 -7.87 -0.11 -16.30
CA ILE A 300 -8.19 0.86 -15.27
C ILE A 300 -7.22 2.02 -15.45
N LYS A 301 -7.77 3.18 -15.79
CA LYS A 301 -7.07 4.46 -15.86
C LYS A 301 -7.19 5.15 -14.51
N PHE A 302 -6.06 5.37 -13.87
CA PHE A 302 -5.90 6.23 -12.70
C PHE A 302 -5.38 7.59 -13.14
N PHE A 303 -5.89 8.67 -12.57
CA PHE A 303 -5.47 10.03 -12.92
C PHE A 303 -5.76 11.01 -11.77
N ILE A 304 -5.11 12.17 -11.79
CA ILE A 304 -5.32 13.26 -10.81
C ILE A 304 -6.28 14.30 -11.41
N PRO A 305 -7.48 14.53 -10.84
CA PRO A 305 -8.54 15.32 -11.47
C PRO A 305 -8.45 16.83 -11.21
N LYS A 306 -7.46 17.30 -10.43
CA LYS A 306 -7.37 18.69 -9.97
C LYS A 306 -6.48 19.60 -10.83
N MET A 307 -5.77 19.05 -11.81
CA MET A 307 -5.04 19.85 -12.80
C MET A 307 -5.99 20.19 -13.95
N GLU A 308 -5.99 21.43 -14.43
CA GLU A 308 -6.90 21.85 -15.51
C GLU A 308 -6.53 21.21 -16.86
N LYS A 309 -5.26 20.87 -17.06
CA LYS A 309 -4.77 20.11 -18.21
C LYS A 309 -4.58 18.63 -17.82
N ALA A 310 -5.14 17.73 -18.62
CA ALA A 310 -4.97 16.28 -18.45
C ALA A 310 -3.57 15.84 -18.91
N TYR A 311 -2.59 15.87 -18.01
CA TYR A 311 -1.20 15.52 -18.30
C TYR A 311 -0.97 14.00 -18.40
N PRO A 312 -0.38 13.48 -19.49
CA PRO A 312 -0.09 12.05 -19.64
C PRO A 312 0.84 11.44 -18.58
N PHE A 313 1.65 12.26 -17.89
CA PHE A 313 2.51 11.82 -16.78
C PHE A 313 1.77 11.74 -15.43
N LEU A 314 0.60 12.37 -15.30
CA LEU A 314 -0.30 12.19 -14.14
C LEU A 314 -1.40 11.16 -14.41
N GLU A 315 -1.27 10.38 -15.48
CA GLU A 315 -2.13 9.23 -15.79
C GLU A 315 -1.35 7.92 -15.68
N ALA A 316 -1.96 6.92 -15.04
CA ALA A 316 -1.41 5.57 -14.91
C ALA A 316 -2.44 4.52 -15.34
N TYR A 317 -2.00 3.51 -16.10
CA TYR A 317 -2.89 2.50 -16.67
C TYR A 317 -2.53 1.11 -16.15
N SER A 318 -3.53 0.32 -15.79
CA SER A 318 -3.35 -1.10 -15.47
C SER A 318 -2.92 -1.92 -16.70
N HIS A 319 -2.48 -3.16 -16.46
CA HIS A 319 -2.48 -4.19 -17.50
C HIS A 319 -3.87 -4.35 -18.12
N SER A 320 -3.93 -4.92 -19.33
CA SER A 320 -5.19 -5.22 -20.01
C SER A 320 -6.01 -6.23 -19.20
N ILE A 321 -7.31 -5.97 -19.05
CA ILE A 321 -8.26 -6.77 -18.27
C ILE A 321 -9.29 -7.41 -19.20
N ARG A 322 -9.55 -8.70 -19.01
CA ARG A 322 -10.68 -9.44 -19.58
C ARG A 322 -11.76 -9.60 -18.50
N CYS A 323 -12.85 -8.86 -18.63
CA CYS A 323 -14.00 -8.97 -17.72
C CYS A 323 -14.82 -10.22 -18.08
N ILE A 324 -14.84 -11.23 -17.21
CA ILE A 324 -15.62 -12.45 -17.42
C ILE A 324 -16.98 -12.34 -16.70
N SER A 325 -18.08 -12.51 -17.44
CA SER A 325 -19.42 -12.66 -16.86
C SER A 325 -19.74 -14.14 -16.62
N ARG A 326 -20.35 -14.46 -15.46
CA ARG A 326 -20.76 -15.85 -15.13
C ARG A 326 -22.01 -16.35 -15.85
N ASN A 327 -22.56 -15.59 -16.81
CA ASN A 327 -23.85 -15.89 -17.42
C ASN A 327 -23.80 -16.84 -18.64
N HIS A 328 -22.60 -17.25 -19.08
CA HIS A 328 -22.47 -18.26 -20.12
C HIS A 328 -22.61 -19.68 -19.54
N ASN A 329 -23.70 -20.36 -19.93
CA ASN A 329 -23.89 -21.80 -19.71
C ASN A 329 -22.95 -22.64 -20.61
N ALA A 330 -21.63 -22.48 -20.42
CA ALA A 330 -20.60 -23.26 -21.08
C ALA A 330 -20.44 -24.64 -20.40
N ARG A 331 -21.32 -25.58 -20.77
CA ARG A 331 -21.26 -26.98 -20.36
C ARG A 331 -19.87 -27.58 -20.67
N PRO A 332 -19.07 -28.04 -19.69
CA PRO A 332 -17.76 -28.58 -19.97
C PRO A 332 -17.88 -29.88 -20.76
N SER A 333 -17.42 -29.87 -22.01
CA SER A 333 -17.47 -31.02 -22.91
C SER A 333 -16.44 -32.06 -22.50
N THR A 334 -16.89 -33.12 -21.84
CA THR A 334 -16.06 -34.27 -21.44
C THR A 334 -15.62 -35.07 -22.66
N LEU A 335 -14.47 -34.73 -23.26
CA LEU A 335 -13.79 -35.58 -24.23
C LEU A 335 -12.79 -36.50 -23.52
N ILE A 336 -13.27 -37.70 -23.20
CA ILE A 336 -12.43 -38.84 -22.88
C ILE A 336 -11.64 -39.20 -24.14
N TRP A 337 -10.31 -39.22 -24.07
CA TRP A 337 -9.52 -40.07 -24.95
C TRP A 337 -8.44 -40.85 -24.19
N LYS A 338 -8.11 -42.02 -24.72
CA LYS A 338 -7.37 -43.07 -24.01
C LYS A 338 -5.86 -42.94 -24.24
N ARG A 339 -5.07 -43.47 -23.30
CA ARG A 339 -3.69 -43.89 -23.58
C ARG A 339 -3.68 -44.84 -24.78
N SER A 340 -2.70 -44.67 -25.66
CA SER A 340 -2.04 -45.77 -26.36
C SER A 340 -0.60 -45.37 -26.74
N THR A 341 0.20 -46.36 -27.13
CA THR A 341 1.66 -46.27 -27.22
C THR A 341 2.20 -45.69 -28.53
N SER A 342 3.48 -45.35 -28.51
CA SER A 342 4.30 -44.94 -29.65
C SER A 342 4.34 -45.93 -30.82
N ALA A 343 4.29 -45.41 -32.04
CA ALA A 343 5.18 -45.85 -33.13
C ALA A 343 5.25 -44.80 -34.26
N MET A 344 6.32 -44.91 -35.03
CA MET A 344 6.71 -44.06 -36.17
C MET A 344 5.65 -44.06 -37.29
N HIS A 345 5.45 -42.93 -37.97
CA HIS A 345 6.04 -42.68 -39.30
C HIS A 345 5.62 -41.32 -39.85
N ALA A 346 6.53 -40.64 -40.55
CA ALA A 346 6.21 -39.55 -41.46
C ALA A 346 6.16 -40.07 -42.89
N VAL A 347 5.33 -39.46 -43.74
CA VAL A 347 5.62 -39.07 -45.13
C VAL A 347 4.40 -38.33 -45.69
N ASN A 348 4.65 -37.15 -46.24
CA ASN A 348 3.88 -36.58 -47.34
C ASN A 348 4.92 -35.91 -48.26
N GLY A 349 5.01 -36.37 -49.50
CA GLY A 349 5.82 -35.70 -50.53
C GLY A 349 5.00 -34.63 -51.27
N THR A 350 5.59 -33.80 -52.14
CA THR A 350 7.01 -33.73 -52.56
C THR A 350 7.30 -32.34 -53.18
N THR A 351 8.48 -32.18 -53.80
CA THR A 351 8.98 -31.00 -54.58
C THR A 351 9.19 -29.70 -53.79
N TRP A 352 10.40 -29.20 -53.52
CA TRP A 352 11.64 -28.95 -54.32
C TRP A 352 11.71 -27.55 -54.93
N PHE A 353 12.65 -26.72 -54.47
CA PHE A 353 13.88 -26.37 -55.21
C PHE A 353 14.96 -25.76 -54.26
N ASP A 354 16.21 -25.69 -54.73
CA ASP A 354 17.44 -25.43 -53.95
C ASP A 354 17.76 -23.95 -53.61
N GLY A 355 18.76 -23.71 -52.75
CA GLY A 355 19.37 -22.37 -52.56
C GLY A 355 20.36 -22.17 -51.40
N ASP A 356 21.53 -22.82 -51.45
CA ASP A 356 22.87 -22.39 -50.92
C ASP A 356 22.92 -21.44 -49.68
N SER A 357 23.14 -21.90 -48.43
CA SER A 357 24.39 -22.34 -47.73
C SER A 357 25.34 -21.21 -47.21
N GLY A 358 25.92 -21.38 -46.00
CA GLY A 358 26.85 -20.39 -45.40
C GLY A 358 26.96 -20.31 -43.86
N GLU A 359 27.32 -21.40 -43.18
CA GLU A 359 27.93 -21.34 -41.82
C GLU A 359 29.45 -21.04 -41.91
N PRO A 360 30.26 -20.81 -40.84
CA PRO A 360 30.04 -20.96 -39.39
C PRO A 360 30.48 -19.67 -38.59
N MET A 361 31.00 -19.58 -37.34
CA MET A 361 31.53 -20.55 -36.35
C MET A 361 31.62 -19.97 -34.91
N ASN A 362 31.64 -20.88 -33.92
CA ASN A 362 32.10 -20.80 -32.51
C ASN A 362 32.55 -19.46 -31.86
N ASN A 363 32.09 -19.22 -30.63
CA ASN A 363 32.89 -19.60 -29.44
C ASN A 363 32.07 -19.74 -28.14
N ILE A 364 32.55 -20.57 -27.22
CA ILE A 364 31.91 -20.95 -25.95
C ILE A 364 32.78 -20.52 -24.77
N VAL A 365 32.22 -19.78 -23.82
CA VAL A 365 32.51 -19.91 -22.37
C VAL A 365 31.19 -19.70 -21.62
N HIS A 366 30.97 -20.46 -20.53
CA HIS A 366 29.79 -20.33 -19.67
C HIS A 366 30.08 -19.41 -18.48
N GLU A 367 29.05 -18.71 -17.99
CA GLU A 367 28.77 -18.71 -16.55
C GLU A 367 27.26 -18.66 -16.26
N ALA A 368 26.87 -18.84 -14.99
CA ALA A 368 25.66 -19.58 -14.66
C ALA A 368 24.36 -18.75 -14.54
N LYS A 369 23.25 -19.33 -15.03
CA LYS A 369 21.88 -18.99 -14.63
C LYS A 369 21.38 -19.99 -13.59
N PRO A 370 20.80 -19.56 -12.45
CA PRO A 370 20.00 -20.46 -11.61
C PRO A 370 18.68 -20.83 -12.34
N THR A 371 18.32 -22.11 -12.34
CA THR A 371 17.09 -22.62 -12.97
C THR A 371 15.93 -22.76 -11.97
N PRO A 372 14.67 -22.66 -12.41
CA PRO A 372 13.51 -22.64 -11.51
C PRO A 372 12.96 -24.03 -11.18
N SER A 373 12.54 -24.21 -9.92
CA SER A 373 11.55 -25.22 -9.50
C SER A 373 10.82 -24.71 -8.24
N SER A 374 9.60 -25.14 -7.90
CA SER A 374 8.81 -26.26 -8.44
C SER A 374 7.32 -25.91 -8.58
N LYS A 375 6.59 -26.63 -9.44
CA LYS A 375 5.16 -26.41 -9.71
C LYS A 375 4.30 -27.04 -8.59
N ARG A 376 3.44 -26.24 -7.93
CA ARG A 376 2.50 -26.75 -6.93
C ARG A 376 1.32 -27.47 -7.61
N VAL A 377 1.25 -28.79 -7.44
CA VAL A 377 0.13 -29.61 -7.92
C VAL A 377 -1.12 -29.35 -7.06
N LYS A 378 -2.30 -29.21 -7.69
CA LYS A 378 -3.59 -29.23 -6.98
C LYS A 378 -3.86 -30.63 -6.43
N LEU A 379 -3.87 -30.78 -5.11
CA LEU A 379 -4.48 -31.94 -4.44
C LEU A 379 -5.92 -31.59 -4.05
N GLY A 380 -6.84 -32.54 -4.20
CA GLY A 380 -8.28 -32.31 -3.99
C GLY A 380 -8.67 -32.17 -2.51
N GLN A 381 -9.89 -31.68 -2.28
CA GLN A 381 -10.50 -31.63 -0.94
C GLN A 381 -10.69 -33.03 -0.37
N GLY A 382 -10.32 -33.23 0.89
CA GLY A 382 -10.62 -34.43 1.66
C GLY A 382 -10.62 -34.12 3.16
N ASN A 383 -11.73 -34.37 3.85
CA ASN A 383 -11.85 -34.11 5.28
C ASN A 383 -10.97 -35.10 6.08
N PRO A 384 -10.04 -34.64 6.93
CA PRO A 384 -9.17 -35.51 7.73
C PRO A 384 -9.81 -36.02 9.03
N PHE A 385 -11.15 -36.04 9.12
CA PHE A 385 -11.89 -36.61 10.25
C PHE A 385 -13.09 -37.45 9.76
N VAL A 386 -12.82 -38.72 9.44
CA VAL A 386 -13.85 -39.76 9.28
C VAL A 386 -13.43 -40.97 10.11
N THR A 387 -14.24 -41.32 11.10
CA THR A 387 -14.01 -42.45 11.99
C THR A 387 -14.14 -43.78 11.24
N LEU A 388 -13.14 -44.66 11.36
CA LEU A 388 -13.30 -46.07 11.00
C LEU A 388 -13.11 -46.95 12.24
N LYS A 389 -14.11 -47.79 12.52
CA LYS A 389 -13.99 -48.89 13.49
C LYS A 389 -13.21 -50.04 12.85
N SER A 390 -12.49 -50.79 13.68
CA SER A 390 -12.12 -52.18 13.39
C SER A 390 -12.50 -53.04 14.60
N ASP A 391 -13.07 -54.21 14.35
CA ASP A 391 -13.64 -55.08 15.37
C ASP A 391 -12.62 -56.03 16.03
N ASN A 392 -13.07 -56.66 17.12
CA ASN A 392 -12.36 -57.59 17.98
C ASN A 392 -11.71 -58.79 17.25
N LEU A 393 -10.62 -59.33 17.81
CA LEU A 393 -10.65 -60.66 18.46
C LEU A 393 -9.39 -60.98 19.31
N LEU A 394 -9.59 -61.19 20.62
CA LEU A 394 -8.91 -62.13 21.56
C LEU A 394 -7.35 -62.13 21.67
N LYS A 395 -6.74 -62.33 22.85
CA LYS A 395 -7.17 -63.08 24.05
C LYS A 395 -6.79 -62.38 25.38
N GLN A 396 -7.56 -62.71 26.42
CA GLN A 396 -7.26 -62.87 27.88
C GLN A 396 -5.89 -62.36 28.42
N ARG A 397 -5.82 -61.79 29.64
CA ARG A 397 -6.35 -62.41 30.87
C ARG A 397 -6.58 -61.43 32.05
N ASP A 398 -7.47 -61.85 32.93
CA ASP A 398 -7.71 -61.54 34.37
C ASP A 398 -6.51 -60.93 35.17
N GLN A 399 -6.66 -60.20 36.30
CA GLN A 399 -7.78 -60.17 37.26
C GLN A 399 -7.76 -58.92 38.22
N GLN A 400 -8.73 -58.89 39.13
CA GLN A 400 -8.85 -58.15 40.42
C GLN A 400 -7.57 -58.09 41.30
N SER A 401 -7.40 -57.31 42.39
CA SER A 401 -8.12 -56.18 43.05
C SER A 401 -7.45 -55.85 44.42
N HIS A 402 -7.73 -54.68 45.05
CA HIS A 402 -7.42 -54.35 46.48
C HIS A 402 -5.90 -54.39 46.85
N GLU A 403 -5.35 -53.89 47.97
CA GLU A 403 -5.65 -52.78 48.90
C GLU A 403 -4.36 -52.46 49.71
N GLY A 404 -4.37 -51.37 50.50
CA GLY A 404 -3.83 -51.42 51.86
C GLY A 404 -2.42 -50.86 52.16
N HIS A 405 -2.41 -49.75 52.91
CA HIS A 405 -1.50 -49.46 54.03
C HIS A 405 0.00 -49.14 53.76
N LYS A 406 0.74 -48.38 54.59
CA LYS A 406 0.48 -47.71 55.90
C LYS A 406 1.57 -46.63 56.18
N LEU A 407 1.21 -45.53 56.86
CA LEU A 407 2.04 -44.70 57.78
C LEU A 407 3.32 -44.00 57.19
N ASN A 408 3.79 -42.81 57.60
CA ASN A 408 3.41 -41.76 58.57
C ASN A 408 3.52 -40.38 57.85
N GLY A 409 3.06 -39.22 58.35
CA GLY A 409 2.38 -38.92 59.62
C GLY A 409 3.09 -37.85 60.49
N ARG A 410 3.00 -36.55 60.16
CA ARG A 410 3.24 -35.45 61.13
C ARG A 410 2.54 -34.13 60.77
N LEU A 411 2.37 -33.27 61.78
CA LEU A 411 1.52 -32.07 61.94
C LEU A 411 2.25 -31.13 62.95
N LEU A 412 2.02 -29.81 63.10
CA LEU A 412 1.00 -28.83 62.63
C LEU A 412 1.64 -27.42 62.49
N ASN A 413 0.98 -26.52 61.74
CA ASN A 413 0.83 -25.05 61.96
C ASN A 413 2.00 -24.04 62.01
N LEU A 414 1.72 -22.84 61.45
CA LEU A 414 2.08 -21.45 61.88
C LEU A 414 3.59 -21.05 62.01
N GLU A 415 4.03 -19.79 61.80
CA GLU A 415 3.42 -18.52 61.31
C GLU A 415 4.52 -17.55 60.81
N ALA A 416 4.14 -16.34 60.36
CA ALA A 416 4.93 -15.09 60.30
C ALA A 416 6.09 -14.90 59.27
N ARG A 417 5.82 -13.98 58.31
CA ARG A 417 6.65 -12.87 57.77
C ARG A 417 8.20 -12.92 57.71
N GLN A 418 8.69 -12.57 56.51
CA GLN A 418 9.83 -11.65 56.21
C GLN A 418 11.25 -12.09 56.68
N ASP A 419 12.37 -11.74 56.04
CA ASP A 419 12.61 -10.62 55.11
C ASP A 419 13.69 -10.90 54.02
N THR A 420 13.70 -10.01 53.04
CA THR A 420 14.75 -9.58 52.08
C THR A 420 16.23 -9.95 52.36
N HIS A 421 16.97 -10.44 51.34
CA HIS A 421 18.19 -9.79 50.79
C HIS A 421 18.63 -10.40 49.43
N GLU A 422 19.68 -9.83 48.84
CA GLU A 422 20.15 -9.98 47.46
C GLU A 422 21.30 -10.99 47.30
N GLN A 423 21.52 -11.49 46.08
CA GLN A 423 22.89 -11.55 45.53
C GLN A 423 22.89 -11.44 44.00
N SER A 424 23.88 -10.75 43.45
CA SER A 424 24.03 -10.43 42.03
C SER A 424 25.02 -11.35 41.30
N CYS A 425 24.94 -11.38 39.96
CA CYS A 425 26.04 -11.79 39.08
C CYS A 425 26.08 -10.91 37.82
N ASN A 426 26.94 -9.90 37.86
CA ASN A 426 27.51 -9.22 36.68
C ASN A 426 28.55 -10.16 36.01
N SER A 427 28.98 -10.03 34.75
CA SER A 427 28.51 -9.28 33.57
C SER A 427 29.29 -9.78 32.32
N SER A 428 28.91 -9.31 31.13
CA SER A 428 29.79 -9.02 29.97
C SER A 428 30.82 -10.06 29.49
N TYR A 429 30.69 -10.50 28.23
CA TYR A 429 31.81 -10.56 27.28
C TYR A 429 31.31 -10.31 25.86
N ASP A 430 32.01 -9.46 25.11
CA ASP A 430 31.84 -9.30 23.66
C ASP A 430 32.53 -10.45 22.91
N SER A 431 31.91 -10.92 21.83
CA SER A 431 32.61 -11.54 20.70
C SER A 431 31.71 -11.52 19.47
N ASP A 432 32.20 -10.97 18.36
CA ASP A 432 31.71 -11.38 17.05
C ASP A 432 31.95 -12.90 16.87
N GLY A 433 31.04 -13.57 16.18
CA GLY A 433 31.06 -15.03 16.07
C GLY A 433 29.93 -15.57 15.20
N SER A 434 30.11 -15.49 13.88
CA SER A 434 29.14 -15.99 12.91
C SER A 434 29.17 -17.52 12.79
N GLU A 435 28.27 -18.23 13.45
CA GLU A 435 27.92 -19.61 13.05
C GLU A 435 26.50 -19.99 13.45
N ALA A 436 25.81 -20.74 12.58
CA ALA A 436 24.42 -21.15 12.77
C ALA A 436 24.34 -22.56 13.37
N THR A 437 23.78 -22.68 14.58
CA THR A 437 23.56 -24.00 15.19
C THR A 437 22.23 -24.08 15.94
N ASN A 438 21.41 -25.06 15.58
CA ASN A 438 20.11 -25.32 16.22
C ASN A 438 20.28 -25.88 17.64
N SER A 439 19.57 -25.31 18.62
CA SER A 439 19.53 -25.85 20.00
C SER A 439 18.17 -25.63 20.69
N CYS A 440 17.16 -26.36 20.25
CA CYS A 440 15.90 -26.52 20.98
C CYS A 440 15.77 -27.98 21.46
N LYS A 441 16.26 -28.26 22.68
CA LYS A 441 16.11 -29.58 23.32
C LYS A 441 14.70 -29.73 23.87
N SER A 442 13.76 -30.18 23.04
CA SER A 442 12.39 -30.48 23.48
C SER A 442 12.36 -31.75 24.34
N ILE A 443 11.79 -31.64 25.54
CA ILE A 443 11.39 -32.82 26.33
C ILE A 443 10.07 -33.32 25.70
N ALA A 444 10.14 -34.44 24.99
CA ALA A 444 9.00 -34.98 24.25
C ALA A 444 7.88 -35.44 25.19
N SER A 445 6.70 -34.82 25.08
CA SER A 445 5.46 -35.31 25.69
C SER A 445 4.46 -35.68 24.60
N ASN A 446 4.00 -36.93 24.56
CA ASN A 446 3.10 -37.46 23.52
C ASN A 446 1.66 -36.91 23.62
N ARG A 447 1.48 -35.65 23.22
CA ARG A 447 0.25 -35.10 22.63
C ARG A 447 0.66 -34.34 21.37
N SER A 448 -0.18 -34.38 20.34
CA SER A 448 0.08 -33.69 19.08
C SER A 448 0.16 -32.17 19.31
N PRO A 449 1.32 -31.51 19.11
CA PRO A 449 1.35 -30.05 19.08
C PRO A 449 0.53 -29.54 17.91
N VAL A 450 0.08 -28.28 17.98
CA VAL A 450 -0.51 -27.61 16.83
C VAL A 450 0.56 -27.53 15.73
N SER A 451 0.22 -27.93 14.51
CA SER A 451 1.22 -28.12 13.46
C SER A 451 1.77 -26.79 12.92
N ASP A 452 3.04 -26.81 12.49
CA ASP A 452 3.72 -25.68 11.85
C ASP A 452 2.92 -25.06 10.70
N LEU A 453 2.18 -25.90 9.96
CA LEU A 453 1.27 -25.47 8.90
C LEU A 453 0.13 -24.58 9.44
N THR A 454 -0.47 -24.92 10.58
CA THR A 454 -1.52 -24.12 11.23
C THR A 454 -0.96 -22.80 11.77
N ILE A 455 0.28 -22.83 12.30
CA ILE A 455 0.98 -21.62 12.77
C ILE A 455 1.26 -20.68 11.59
N PHE A 456 1.81 -21.21 10.50
CA PHE A 456 2.12 -20.44 9.29
C PHE A 456 0.85 -19.90 8.60
N THR A 457 -0.21 -20.70 8.55
CA THR A 457 -1.54 -20.28 8.06
C THR A 457 -2.12 -19.18 8.94
N TYR A 458 -1.97 -19.26 10.27
CA TYR A 458 -2.38 -18.17 11.14
C TYR A 458 -1.53 -16.92 10.92
N CYS A 459 -0.19 -17.01 10.80
CA CYS A 459 0.63 -15.82 10.59
C CYS A 459 0.25 -15.05 9.31
N LEU A 460 0.20 -15.77 8.17
CA LEU A 460 -0.09 -15.16 6.86
C LEU A 460 -1.57 -14.82 6.62
N GLY A 461 -2.50 -15.48 7.32
CA GLY A 461 -3.93 -15.36 7.03
C GLY A 461 -4.51 -13.96 7.23
N ASN A 462 -5.57 -13.64 6.49
CA ASN A 462 -6.37 -12.44 6.75
C ASN A 462 -7.22 -12.59 8.03
N LEU A 463 -7.87 -11.52 8.49
CA LEU A 463 -8.65 -11.54 9.74
C LEU A 463 -9.80 -12.56 9.75
N THR A 464 -10.39 -12.86 8.59
CA THR A 464 -11.45 -13.86 8.45
C THR A 464 -10.90 -15.27 8.61
N GLU A 465 -9.78 -15.58 7.96
CA GLU A 465 -9.07 -16.86 8.08
C GLU A 465 -8.56 -17.08 9.50
N LYS A 466 -7.98 -16.03 10.12
CA LYS A 466 -7.58 -16.02 11.54
C LYS A 466 -8.78 -16.30 12.46
N SER A 467 -9.96 -15.74 12.17
CA SER A 467 -11.17 -15.93 12.97
C SER A 467 -11.72 -17.35 12.86
N LEU A 468 -11.76 -17.92 11.65
CA LEU A 468 -12.19 -19.30 11.40
C LEU A 468 -11.24 -20.30 12.07
N LEU A 469 -9.93 -20.18 11.82
CA LEU A 469 -8.90 -21.03 12.42
C LEU A 469 -8.97 -21.01 13.95
N LEU A 470 -9.16 -19.82 14.54
CA LEU A 470 -9.30 -19.70 16.00
C LEU A 470 -10.63 -20.21 16.56
N LYS A 471 -11.74 -20.11 15.81
CA LYS A 471 -13.01 -20.76 16.18
C LYS A 471 -12.87 -22.30 16.16
N ASP A 472 -12.22 -22.86 15.15
CA ASP A 472 -11.95 -24.30 15.08
C ASP A 472 -10.98 -24.77 16.18
N LEU A 473 -9.93 -23.98 16.47
CA LEU A 473 -9.00 -24.24 17.56
C LEU A 473 -9.69 -24.23 18.93
N ALA A 474 -10.58 -23.24 19.18
CA ALA A 474 -11.35 -23.17 20.42
C ALA A 474 -12.21 -24.42 20.66
N ASN A 475 -12.82 -24.96 19.60
CA ASN A 475 -13.66 -26.14 19.69
C ASN A 475 -12.88 -27.45 19.85
N SER A 476 -11.66 -27.54 19.29
CA SER A 476 -10.91 -28.80 19.18
C SER A 476 -9.74 -28.95 20.17
N ALA A 477 -9.10 -27.86 20.58
CA ALA A 477 -7.87 -27.87 21.37
C ALA A 477 -8.11 -27.68 22.88
N SER A 478 -7.17 -28.15 23.72
CA SER A 478 -7.20 -27.85 25.16
C SER A 478 -6.57 -26.49 25.47
N GLU A 479 -6.87 -25.93 26.64
CA GLU A 479 -6.35 -24.60 27.06
C GLU A 479 -4.80 -24.54 27.00
N LYS A 480 -4.12 -25.66 27.33
CA LYS A 480 -2.66 -25.74 27.21
C LYS A 480 -2.20 -25.61 25.76
N ASP A 481 -2.89 -26.26 24.82
CA ASP A 481 -2.52 -26.27 23.41
C ASP A 481 -2.79 -24.90 22.76
N VAL A 482 -3.83 -24.19 23.20
CA VAL A 482 -4.11 -22.79 22.83
C VAL A 482 -3.01 -21.84 23.34
N VAL A 483 -2.54 -22.03 24.59
CA VAL A 483 -1.43 -21.24 25.15
C VAL A 483 -0.10 -21.55 24.45
N GLU A 484 0.17 -22.81 24.12
CA GLU A 484 1.35 -23.22 23.35
C GLU A 484 1.35 -22.61 21.94
N PHE A 485 0.22 -22.72 21.23
CA PHE A 485 0.02 -22.09 19.93
C PHE A 485 0.20 -20.56 19.98
N ALA A 486 -0.32 -19.90 21.03
CA ALA A 486 -0.12 -18.48 21.26
C ALA A 486 1.37 -18.09 21.41
N MET A 487 2.14 -18.90 22.13
CA MET A 487 3.59 -18.68 22.30
C MET A 487 4.34 -18.89 20.99
N GLN A 488 4.04 -19.97 20.26
CA GLN A 488 4.70 -20.29 18.99
C GLN A 488 4.38 -19.25 17.91
N VAL A 489 3.11 -18.84 17.74
CA VAL A 489 2.73 -17.73 16.85
C VAL A 489 3.47 -16.44 17.23
N SER A 490 3.59 -16.13 18.53
CA SER A 490 4.33 -14.95 18.99
C SER A 490 5.82 -15.02 18.65
N GLN A 491 6.41 -16.21 18.65
CA GLN A 491 7.81 -16.43 18.28
C GLN A 491 8.02 -16.29 16.76
N PHE A 492 7.16 -16.90 15.94
CA PHE A 492 7.28 -16.85 14.47
C PHE A 492 6.85 -15.50 13.86
N SER A 493 5.97 -14.74 14.51
CA SER A 493 5.56 -13.40 14.07
C SER A 493 6.40 -12.26 14.67
N GLY A 494 7.25 -12.54 15.66
CA GLY A 494 7.95 -11.53 16.46
C GLY A 494 7.04 -10.61 17.28
N CYS A 495 5.73 -10.89 17.35
CA CYS A 495 4.72 -9.95 17.82
C CYS A 495 3.88 -10.53 18.98
N LEU A 496 4.12 -10.00 20.19
CA LEU A 496 3.41 -10.39 21.42
C LEU A 496 1.89 -10.16 21.33
N HIS A 497 1.41 -9.20 20.53
CA HIS A 497 -0.02 -8.88 20.46
C HIS A 497 -0.87 -10.04 19.92
N HIS A 498 -0.33 -10.91 19.05
CA HIS A 498 -1.04 -12.11 18.63
C HIS A 498 -1.24 -13.11 19.77
N ARG A 499 -0.24 -13.27 20.67
CA ARG A 499 -0.29 -14.20 21.81
C ARG A 499 -1.55 -14.00 22.64
N ASP A 500 -1.90 -12.75 22.92
CA ASP A 500 -2.92 -12.43 23.90
C ASP A 500 -4.33 -12.55 23.29
N GLN A 501 -4.51 -12.22 21.99
CA GLN A 501 -5.75 -12.52 21.25
C GLN A 501 -6.02 -14.03 21.12
N ILE A 502 -4.97 -14.82 20.90
CA ILE A 502 -5.07 -16.29 20.83
C ILE A 502 -5.46 -16.83 22.22
N ARG A 503 -4.81 -16.37 23.30
CA ARG A 503 -5.13 -16.80 24.66
C ARG A 503 -6.58 -16.56 25.08
N ILE A 504 -7.16 -15.40 24.74
CA ILE A 504 -8.56 -15.10 25.13
C ILE A 504 -9.61 -15.85 24.31
N THR A 505 -9.23 -16.36 23.14
CA THR A 505 -10.13 -16.93 22.12
C THR A 505 -11.13 -17.94 22.67
N LYS A 506 -10.66 -18.96 23.39
CA LYS A 506 -11.53 -20.08 23.82
C LYS A 506 -12.61 -19.60 24.78
N ARG A 507 -12.21 -18.87 25.83
CA ARG A 507 -13.13 -18.30 26.82
C ARG A 507 -14.07 -17.25 26.21
N MET A 508 -13.59 -16.42 25.28
CA MET A 508 -14.41 -15.45 24.56
C MET A 508 -15.56 -16.14 23.81
N ILE A 509 -15.26 -17.22 23.07
CA ILE A 509 -16.26 -17.97 22.30
C ILE A 509 -17.24 -18.66 23.26
N GLU A 510 -16.73 -19.40 24.25
CA GLU A 510 -17.58 -20.09 25.22
C GLU A 510 -18.52 -19.15 25.97
N ASP A 511 -18.01 -18.04 26.53
CA ASP A 511 -18.84 -17.09 27.28
C ASP A 511 -19.77 -16.30 26.36
N GLY A 512 -19.35 -15.98 25.14
CA GLY A 512 -20.23 -15.40 24.11
C GLY A 512 -21.40 -16.31 23.76
N THR A 513 -21.16 -17.62 23.57
CA THR A 513 -22.23 -18.59 23.35
C THR A 513 -23.17 -18.68 24.56
N LYS A 514 -22.64 -18.76 25.79
CA LYS A 514 -23.45 -18.79 27.03
C LYS A 514 -24.36 -17.55 27.14
N VAL A 515 -23.81 -16.36 26.88
CA VAL A 515 -24.53 -15.07 26.93
C VAL A 515 -25.59 -14.98 25.83
N TRP A 516 -25.26 -15.40 24.60
CA TRP A 516 -26.25 -15.43 23.51
C TRP A 516 -27.38 -16.42 23.78
N SER A 517 -27.10 -17.62 24.30
CA SER A 517 -28.13 -18.61 24.66
C SER A 517 -29.07 -18.09 25.76
N LEU A 518 -28.52 -17.39 26.76
CA LEU A 518 -29.29 -16.77 27.85
C LEU A 518 -30.23 -15.65 27.33
N LEU A 519 -29.72 -14.80 26.44
CA LEU A 519 -30.47 -13.67 25.85
C LEU A 519 -31.52 -14.11 24.83
N SER A 520 -31.16 -15.05 23.96
CA SER A 520 -32.03 -15.50 22.86
C SER A 520 -33.18 -16.38 23.34
N GLN A 521 -32.95 -17.26 24.33
CA GLN A 521 -33.93 -18.28 24.74
C GLN A 521 -34.45 -19.11 23.54
N ASN A 522 -33.57 -19.37 22.56
CA ASN A 522 -33.82 -19.99 21.25
C ASN A 522 -34.53 -19.12 20.19
N ASN A 523 -34.75 -17.83 20.43
CA ASN A 523 -35.20 -16.89 19.39
C ASN A 523 -34.05 -16.47 18.47
N TYR A 524 -34.34 -16.22 17.18
CA TYR A 524 -33.35 -15.71 16.22
C TYR A 524 -32.95 -14.25 16.45
N HIS A 525 -33.74 -13.52 17.23
CA HIS A 525 -33.58 -12.08 17.49
C HIS A 525 -33.80 -11.74 18.96
N VAL A 526 -33.12 -10.71 19.46
CA VAL A 526 -33.29 -10.15 20.81
C VAL A 526 -33.45 -8.63 20.70
N LEU A 527 -34.32 -8.03 21.51
CA LEU A 527 -34.44 -6.57 21.57
C LEU A 527 -33.20 -5.94 22.21
N TRP A 528 -32.68 -4.86 21.63
CA TRP A 528 -31.47 -4.18 22.10
C TRP A 528 -31.53 -3.82 23.60
N ASP A 529 -32.64 -3.23 24.06
CA ASP A 529 -32.80 -2.81 25.46
C ASP A 529 -32.74 -3.97 26.46
N ASN A 530 -33.20 -5.16 26.06
CA ASN A 530 -33.09 -6.38 26.88
C ASN A 530 -31.64 -6.87 27.00
N MET A 531 -30.76 -6.49 26.07
CA MET A 531 -29.34 -6.87 26.09
C MET A 531 -28.50 -5.94 26.96
N ILE A 532 -28.85 -4.65 27.07
CA ILE A 532 -28.12 -3.65 27.87
C ILE A 532 -27.76 -4.15 29.29
N PRO A 533 -28.70 -4.63 30.14
CA PRO A 533 -28.37 -5.05 31.50
C PRO A 533 -27.46 -6.29 31.55
N VAL A 534 -27.57 -7.21 30.58
CA VAL A 534 -26.73 -8.41 30.51
C VAL A 534 -25.33 -8.08 30.00
N LEU A 535 -25.22 -7.20 28.99
CA LEU A 535 -23.93 -6.67 28.54
C LEU A 535 -23.22 -5.88 29.66
N GLN A 536 -23.98 -5.13 30.48
CA GLN A 536 -23.44 -4.44 31.64
C GLN A 536 -22.87 -5.40 32.70
N ASP A 537 -23.62 -6.44 33.08
CA ASP A 537 -23.17 -7.46 34.03
C ASP A 537 -21.92 -8.18 33.52
N GLN A 538 -21.93 -8.65 32.27
CA GLN A 538 -20.78 -9.35 31.70
C GLN A 538 -19.57 -8.44 31.53
N PHE A 539 -19.74 -7.16 31.17
CA PHE A 539 -18.63 -6.21 31.14
C PHE A 539 -17.97 -6.07 32.52
N MET A 540 -18.74 -5.90 33.60
CA MET A 540 -18.18 -5.80 34.97
C MET A 540 -17.48 -7.10 35.39
N LYS A 541 -18.08 -8.25 35.06
CA LYS A 541 -17.53 -9.59 35.32
C LYS A 541 -16.22 -9.87 34.57
N ILE A 542 -16.08 -9.44 33.32
CA ILE A 542 -14.87 -9.64 32.51
C ILE A 542 -13.78 -8.64 32.90
N SER A 543 -14.13 -7.36 33.05
CA SER A 543 -13.19 -6.28 33.37
C SER A 543 -12.73 -6.24 34.82
N CYS A 544 -13.45 -6.88 35.74
CA CYS A 544 -13.25 -6.77 37.19
C CYS A 544 -13.35 -5.35 37.75
N CYS A 545 -13.77 -4.35 36.97
CA CYS A 545 -14.06 -2.99 37.43
C CYS A 545 -15.16 -3.03 38.50
N ARG A 546 -15.06 -2.15 39.51
CA ARG A 546 -15.99 -2.16 40.65
C ARG A 546 -16.81 -0.89 40.78
N ASN A 547 -16.25 0.25 40.38
CA ASN A 547 -16.85 1.55 40.66
C ASN A 547 -17.48 2.21 39.42
N ARG A 548 -17.04 1.84 38.21
CA ARG A 548 -17.53 2.43 36.96
C ARG A 548 -18.20 1.44 36.00
N ILE A 549 -19.52 1.58 35.90
CA ILE A 549 -20.37 0.98 34.86
C ILE A 549 -20.22 1.67 33.49
N LEU A 550 -20.80 1.09 32.44
CA LEU A 550 -20.97 1.72 31.13
C LEU A 550 -22.12 2.73 31.19
N THR A 551 -22.00 3.82 30.45
CA THR A 551 -23.03 4.85 30.26
C THR A 551 -23.88 4.57 29.02
N GLN A 552 -25.00 5.28 28.86
CA GLN A 552 -25.81 5.19 27.65
C GLN A 552 -25.01 5.51 26.37
N GLN A 553 -24.09 6.48 26.41
CA GLN A 553 -23.21 6.80 25.28
C GLN A 553 -22.29 5.61 24.92
N ASP A 554 -21.72 4.94 25.92
CA ASP A 554 -20.90 3.73 25.71
C ASP A 554 -21.72 2.63 25.01
N PHE A 555 -23.00 2.45 25.41
CA PHE A 555 -23.92 1.53 24.75
C PHE A 555 -24.28 1.95 23.32
N GLU A 556 -24.48 3.24 23.05
CA GLU A 556 -24.73 3.75 21.68
C GLU A 556 -23.51 3.58 20.76
N VAL A 557 -22.28 3.64 21.27
CA VAL A 557 -21.07 3.28 20.52
C VAL A 557 -20.97 1.77 20.30
N LEU A 558 -21.21 0.94 21.33
CA LEU A 558 -21.27 -0.53 21.19
C LEU A 558 -22.33 -0.98 20.18
N ARG A 559 -23.50 -0.32 20.17
CA ARG A 559 -24.58 -0.55 19.21
C ARG A 559 -24.12 -0.31 17.78
N ARG A 560 -23.39 0.80 17.53
CA ARG A 560 -22.76 1.11 16.24
C ARG A 560 -21.72 0.04 15.84
N ILE A 561 -20.85 -0.38 16.76
CA ILE A 561 -19.80 -1.40 16.50
C ILE A 561 -20.42 -2.75 16.10
N GLY A 562 -21.47 -3.20 16.79
CA GLY A 562 -22.19 -4.44 16.44
C GLY A 562 -23.02 -4.36 15.16
N SER A 563 -23.25 -3.14 14.63
CA SER A 563 -24.32 -2.85 13.64
C SER A 563 -25.71 -3.28 14.14
N CYS A 564 -25.96 -3.14 15.43
CA CYS A 564 -27.17 -3.60 16.12
C CYS A 564 -28.35 -2.64 15.92
N GLN A 565 -29.42 -3.11 15.28
CA GLN A 565 -30.70 -2.37 15.17
C GLN A 565 -31.55 -2.58 16.44
N GLU A 566 -32.86 -2.33 16.40
CA GLU A 566 -33.77 -2.64 17.52
C GLU A 566 -33.84 -4.16 17.78
N LEU A 567 -33.76 -4.95 16.72
CA LEU A 567 -33.61 -6.40 16.77
C LEU A 567 -32.16 -6.78 16.47
N VAL A 568 -31.53 -7.45 17.42
CA VAL A 568 -30.15 -7.95 17.34
C VAL A 568 -30.17 -9.42 16.93
N THR A 569 -29.40 -9.79 15.90
CA THR A 569 -29.13 -11.18 15.52
C THR A 569 -27.87 -11.70 16.21
N GLN A 570 -27.68 -13.02 16.22
CA GLN A 570 -26.42 -13.63 16.69
C GLN A 570 -25.20 -13.04 15.99
N GLU A 571 -25.26 -12.77 14.68
CA GLU A 571 -24.14 -12.20 13.92
C GLU A 571 -23.79 -10.78 14.38
N THR A 572 -24.79 -9.92 14.63
CA THR A 572 -24.57 -8.57 15.16
C THR A 572 -24.09 -8.59 16.62
N PHE A 573 -24.56 -9.55 17.43
CA PHE A 573 -24.03 -9.78 18.77
C PHE A 573 -22.57 -10.26 18.74
N GLU A 574 -22.22 -11.21 17.87
CA GLU A 574 -20.84 -11.69 17.74
C GLU A 574 -19.87 -10.57 17.33
N LYS A 575 -20.29 -9.66 16.43
CA LYS A 575 -19.51 -8.46 16.07
C LYS A 575 -19.25 -7.54 17.26
N LEU A 576 -20.28 -7.25 18.06
CA LEU A 576 -20.17 -6.47 19.30
C LEU A 576 -19.28 -7.18 20.32
N TRP A 577 -19.49 -8.47 20.53
CA TRP A 577 -18.78 -9.28 21.53
C TRP A 577 -17.29 -9.42 21.22
N CYS A 578 -16.92 -9.62 19.95
CA CYS A 578 -15.53 -9.64 19.50
C CYS A 578 -14.81 -8.29 19.69
N TRP A 579 -15.51 -7.19 19.97
CA TRP A 579 -14.91 -5.93 20.38
C TRP A 579 -14.92 -5.75 21.91
N LEU A 580 -16.09 -5.95 22.54
CA LEU A 580 -16.31 -5.73 23.97
C LEU A 580 -15.47 -6.67 24.85
N TYR A 581 -15.32 -7.93 24.46
CA TYR A 581 -14.64 -8.93 25.29
C TYR A 581 -13.11 -8.69 25.40
N PRO A 582 -12.34 -8.45 24.31
CA PRO A 582 -10.94 -8.04 24.42
C PRO A 582 -10.75 -6.76 25.25
N VAL A 583 -11.60 -5.75 25.05
CA VAL A 583 -11.56 -4.50 25.84
C VAL A 583 -11.79 -4.77 27.34
N GLY A 584 -12.75 -5.65 27.67
CA GLY A 584 -12.96 -6.11 29.03
C GLY A 584 -11.71 -6.79 29.62
N VAL A 585 -11.08 -7.72 28.90
CA VAL A 585 -9.88 -8.42 29.38
C VAL A 585 -8.69 -7.46 29.56
N SER A 586 -8.52 -6.45 28.70
CA SER A 586 -7.51 -5.41 28.94
C SER A 586 -7.80 -4.60 30.20
N LEU A 587 -9.07 -4.25 30.45
CA LEU A 587 -9.48 -3.54 31.68
C LEU A 587 -9.35 -4.39 32.95
N SER A 588 -9.24 -5.72 32.84
CA SER A 588 -8.95 -6.60 33.98
C SER A 588 -7.47 -6.62 34.37
N GLN A 589 -6.59 -5.91 33.65
CA GLN A 589 -5.17 -5.79 33.97
C GLN A 589 -4.93 -4.71 35.05
N HIS A 590 -3.96 -4.97 35.93
CA HIS A 590 -3.60 -4.05 37.01
C HIS A 590 -3.08 -2.73 36.41
N GLY A 591 -3.63 -1.59 36.84
CA GLY A 591 -3.34 -0.26 36.30
C GLY A 591 -4.42 0.23 35.31
N LEU A 592 -4.78 -0.55 34.29
CA LEU A 592 -5.87 -0.16 33.38
C LEU A 592 -7.23 -0.09 34.07
N ASN A 593 -7.50 -1.02 34.99
CA ASN A 593 -8.69 -1.02 35.84
C ASN A 593 -8.82 0.31 36.64
N GLU A 594 -7.72 0.75 37.23
CA GLU A 594 -7.64 1.98 38.01
C GLU A 594 -7.79 3.23 37.12
N MET A 595 -7.21 3.21 35.91
CA MET A 595 -7.37 4.28 34.91
C MET A 595 -8.80 4.37 34.35
N TRP A 596 -9.54 3.27 34.30
CA TRP A 596 -10.96 3.28 33.94
C TRP A 596 -11.82 3.90 35.05
N ASP A 597 -11.71 3.39 36.28
CA ASP A 597 -12.47 3.87 37.44
C ASP A 597 -12.15 5.35 37.77
N SER A 598 -10.88 5.76 37.68
CA SER A 598 -10.47 7.17 37.84
C SER A 598 -10.65 8.06 36.59
N ARG A 599 -11.36 7.56 35.57
CA ARG A 599 -11.66 8.28 34.31
C ARG A 599 -10.44 8.88 33.63
N TRP A 600 -9.32 8.19 33.60
CA TRP A 600 -8.21 8.50 32.67
C TRP A 600 -8.51 8.01 31.27
N ILE A 601 -9.19 6.87 31.15
CA ILE A 601 -9.86 6.44 29.91
C ILE A 601 -11.25 7.09 29.94
N GLU A 602 -11.57 7.96 28.98
CA GLU A 602 -12.79 8.79 29.07
C GLU A 602 -14.06 7.94 28.85
N GLY A 603 -14.00 6.88 28.04
CA GLY A 603 -15.07 5.90 27.83
C GLY A 603 -14.81 4.99 26.63
N ILE A 604 -15.86 4.30 26.18
CA ILE A 604 -15.98 3.74 24.84
C ILE A 604 -16.39 4.90 23.93
N ILE A 605 -15.42 5.49 23.23
CA ILE A 605 -15.60 6.66 22.36
C ILE A 605 -15.03 6.40 20.97
N THR A 606 -15.58 7.05 19.96
CA THR A 606 -15.07 6.95 18.58
C THR A 606 -13.78 7.75 18.38
N LYS A 607 -13.20 7.70 17.17
CA LYS A 607 -12.04 8.55 16.81
C LYS A 607 -12.47 10.02 16.77
N GLU A 608 -13.62 10.27 16.15
CA GLU A 608 -14.18 11.57 15.84
C GLU A 608 -14.64 12.30 17.11
N GLU A 609 -15.23 11.57 18.07
CA GLU A 609 -15.57 12.08 19.41
C GLU A 609 -14.30 12.52 20.18
N ALA A 610 -13.19 11.79 20.02
CA ALA A 610 -11.91 12.12 20.65
C ALA A 610 -11.21 13.30 19.96
N GLU A 611 -11.18 13.35 18.62
CA GLU A 611 -10.68 14.50 17.85
C GLU A 611 -11.45 15.77 18.21
N SER A 612 -12.79 15.71 18.20
CA SER A 612 -13.66 16.84 18.56
C SER A 612 -13.36 17.39 19.95
N SER A 613 -12.95 16.55 20.90
CA SER A 613 -12.59 16.97 22.27
C SER A 613 -11.24 17.69 22.39
N LEU A 614 -10.41 17.65 21.33
CA LEU A 614 -9.18 18.42 21.20
C LEU A 614 -9.36 19.70 20.36
N HIS A 615 -10.58 20.02 19.93
CA HIS A 615 -10.94 21.34 19.41
C HIS A 615 -11.56 22.21 20.52
N GLY A 616 -11.01 23.40 20.71
CA GLY A 616 -11.52 24.43 21.60
C GLY A 616 -12.65 25.28 20.98
N PRO A 617 -13.16 26.28 21.73
CA PRO A 617 -14.19 27.19 21.24
C PRO A 617 -13.73 27.95 19.99
N GLY A 618 -14.45 27.79 18.88
CA GLY A 618 -14.05 28.36 17.58
C GLY A 618 -13.27 27.41 16.66
N ASN A 619 -13.22 26.11 16.99
CA ASN A 619 -12.63 25.04 16.18
C ASN A 619 -11.09 25.06 16.04
N SER A 620 -10.40 26.01 16.69
CA SER A 620 -8.95 25.94 16.94
C SER A 620 -8.61 24.75 17.83
N LEU A 621 -7.46 24.10 17.65
CA LEU A 621 -7.02 23.05 18.58
C LEU A 621 -6.77 23.62 19.99
N VAL A 622 -6.87 22.73 20.99
CA VAL A 622 -6.37 22.98 22.36
C VAL A 622 -4.83 22.95 22.40
N ASP A 623 -4.25 23.41 23.51
CA ASP A 623 -2.79 23.50 23.68
C ASP A 623 -2.07 22.17 23.38
N PRO A 624 -0.92 22.20 22.66
CA PRO A 624 -0.04 21.04 22.47
C PRO A 624 0.28 20.27 23.74
N GLY A 625 0.34 18.95 23.62
CA GLY A 625 0.46 18.01 24.73
C GLY A 625 -0.87 17.64 25.39
N THR A 626 -2.00 18.18 24.96
CA THR A 626 -3.32 17.72 25.45
C THR A 626 -3.71 16.40 24.79
N PHE A 627 -4.11 15.40 25.58
CA PHE A 627 -4.40 14.04 25.10
C PHE A 627 -5.61 13.37 25.72
N VAL A 628 -6.21 12.41 25.01
CA VAL A 628 -7.33 11.56 25.45
C VAL A 628 -7.01 10.09 25.18
N LEU A 629 -7.33 9.22 26.14
CA LEU A 629 -7.16 7.76 26.04
C LEU A 629 -8.48 7.08 25.65
N ARG A 630 -8.43 6.20 24.64
CA ARG A 630 -9.59 5.47 24.13
C ARG A 630 -9.23 4.07 23.62
N PHE A 631 -10.21 3.18 23.60
CA PHE A 631 -10.12 1.93 22.83
C PHE A 631 -10.51 2.19 21.36
N PRO A 632 -9.81 1.62 20.36
CA PRO A 632 -10.14 1.83 18.95
C PRO A 632 -11.36 1.00 18.53
N THR A 633 -12.44 1.68 18.19
CA THR A 633 -13.69 1.07 17.66
C THR A 633 -13.49 0.21 16.39
N SER A 634 -12.38 0.40 15.67
CA SER A 634 -12.02 -0.33 14.45
C SER A 634 -11.18 -1.60 14.65
N ARG A 635 -10.82 -1.97 15.89
CA ARG A 635 -10.02 -3.18 16.19
C ARG A 635 -10.81 -4.17 17.05
N SER A 636 -11.52 -5.09 16.39
CA SER A 636 -12.16 -6.25 17.01
C SER A 636 -11.30 -7.51 16.87
N TRP A 637 -11.46 -8.47 17.77
CA TRP A 637 -10.86 -9.81 17.65
C TRP A 637 -11.21 -10.43 16.27
N PRO A 638 -10.27 -11.12 15.58
CA PRO A 638 -8.95 -11.57 16.04
C PRO A 638 -7.80 -10.60 15.70
N HIS A 639 -8.08 -9.29 15.53
CA HIS A 639 -7.02 -8.31 15.28
C HIS A 639 -6.04 -8.24 16.46
N PRO A 640 -4.70 -8.26 16.24
CA PRO A 640 -3.71 -8.23 17.33
C PRO A 640 -3.96 -7.10 18.33
N ASP A 641 -4.26 -5.89 17.84
CA ASP A 641 -4.52 -4.71 18.66
C ASP A 641 -5.93 -4.62 19.30
N ALA A 642 -6.76 -5.67 19.25
CA ALA A 642 -8.11 -5.62 19.81
C ALA A 642 -8.05 -5.48 21.34
N GLY A 643 -8.64 -4.42 21.89
CA GLY A 643 -8.50 -4.08 23.31
C GLY A 643 -7.19 -3.38 23.70
N ASN A 644 -6.30 -3.03 22.78
CA ASN A 644 -5.21 -2.09 23.07
C ASN A 644 -5.76 -0.65 23.18
N LEU A 645 -5.05 0.24 23.89
CA LEU A 645 -5.39 1.66 23.98
C LEU A 645 -4.71 2.49 22.89
N ILE A 646 -5.39 3.55 22.44
CA ILE A 646 -4.82 4.63 21.63
C ILE A 646 -4.80 5.92 22.45
N VAL A 647 -3.67 6.61 22.43
CA VAL A 647 -3.57 8.03 22.79
C VAL A 647 -3.94 8.85 21.56
N THR A 648 -4.90 9.77 21.71
CA THR A 648 -5.21 10.79 20.71
C THR A 648 -4.80 12.14 21.29
N TYR A 649 -3.90 12.88 20.65
CA TYR A 649 -3.23 14.04 21.27
C TYR A 649 -2.90 15.14 20.26
N VAL A 650 -2.73 16.37 20.77
CA VAL A 650 -2.23 17.52 19.99
C VAL A 650 -0.71 17.53 20.02
N GLY A 651 -0.07 17.39 18.85
CA GLY A 651 1.38 17.49 18.70
C GLY A 651 1.90 18.93 18.82
N SER A 652 3.22 19.08 18.91
CA SER A 652 3.91 20.38 18.87
C SER A 652 3.81 21.08 17.51
N ASP A 653 3.40 20.34 16.48
CA ASP A 653 3.03 20.78 15.14
C ASP A 653 1.58 21.31 15.03
N PHE A 654 0.81 21.28 16.13
CA PHE A 654 -0.63 21.60 16.18
C PHE A 654 -1.49 20.68 15.27
N VAL A 655 -1.07 19.44 15.08
CA VAL A 655 -1.86 18.37 14.42
C VAL A 655 -2.38 17.38 15.46
N ILE A 656 -3.53 16.74 15.19
CA ILE A 656 -4.02 15.64 16.04
C ILE A 656 -3.40 14.32 15.60
N HIS A 657 -2.63 13.71 16.50
CA HIS A 657 -1.97 12.42 16.32
C HIS A 657 -2.71 11.28 17.01
N HIS A 658 -2.53 10.05 16.52
CA HIS A 658 -3.08 8.84 17.12
C HIS A 658 -1.98 7.78 17.30
N ARG A 659 -1.57 7.53 18.55
CA ARG A 659 -0.50 6.58 18.89
C ARG A 659 -1.04 5.38 19.65
N LEU A 660 -0.82 4.18 19.13
CA LEU A 660 -1.17 2.92 19.80
C LEU A 660 -0.22 2.67 20.97
N LEU A 661 -0.74 2.33 22.15
CA LEU A 661 0.05 1.98 23.32
C LEU A 661 0.39 0.48 23.33
N SER A 662 1.69 0.16 23.43
CA SER A 662 2.16 -1.20 23.66
C SER A 662 1.97 -1.59 25.13
N LEU A 663 0.80 -2.16 25.44
CA LEU A 663 0.45 -2.57 26.82
C LEU A 663 1.44 -3.59 27.42
N ASN A 664 2.14 -4.35 26.58
CA ASN A 664 3.17 -5.30 27.00
C ASN A 664 4.37 -4.63 27.71
N PHE A 665 4.68 -3.37 27.41
CA PHE A 665 5.85 -2.68 27.99
C PHE A 665 5.65 -2.34 29.48
N PHE A 666 4.43 -1.94 29.85
CA PHE A 666 4.07 -1.53 31.21
C PHE A 666 4.03 -2.70 32.21
N HIS A 667 3.99 -3.94 31.71
CA HIS A 667 4.13 -5.15 32.52
C HIS A 667 5.59 -5.48 32.89
N SER A 668 6.59 -4.85 32.26
CA SER A 668 8.02 -5.03 32.58
C SER A 668 8.65 -3.87 33.35
N SER A 669 8.05 -2.67 33.31
CA SER A 669 8.54 -1.49 34.05
C SER A 669 8.20 -1.59 35.54
N VAL A 670 9.11 -2.19 36.32
CA VAL A 670 8.95 -2.36 37.77
C VAL A 670 8.89 -1.00 38.47
N GLY A 671 7.69 -0.59 38.90
CA GLY A 671 7.48 0.42 39.94
C GLY A 671 6.64 1.64 39.58
N LYS A 672 6.49 2.03 38.30
CA LYS A 672 5.72 3.23 37.90
C LYS A 672 4.31 2.89 37.39
N PRO A 673 3.26 3.58 37.85
CA PRO A 673 1.94 3.57 37.21
C PRO A 673 1.97 4.10 35.78
N LEU A 674 1.16 3.51 34.88
CA LEU A 674 1.01 3.98 33.49
C LEU A 674 0.61 5.47 33.39
N LYS A 675 -0.12 6.00 34.38
CA LYS A 675 -0.47 7.42 34.48
C LYS A 675 0.76 8.34 34.53
N GLU A 676 1.80 7.93 35.26
CA GLU A 676 3.04 8.69 35.40
C GLU A 676 3.88 8.56 34.12
N MET A 677 4.02 7.34 33.60
CA MET A 677 4.74 7.09 32.35
C MET A 677 4.14 7.87 31.16
N LEU A 678 2.82 8.04 31.11
CA LEU A 678 2.15 8.87 30.09
C LEU A 678 2.37 10.38 30.25
N LEU A 679 2.82 10.86 31.43
CA LEU A 679 3.17 12.27 31.67
C LEU A 679 4.68 12.54 31.61
N GLU A 680 5.51 11.50 31.54
CA GLU A 680 6.95 11.59 31.28
C GLU A 680 7.26 11.68 29.77
N GLU A 681 6.28 11.36 28.92
CA GLU A 681 6.32 11.52 27.46
C GLU A 681 6.24 13.01 27.09
N GLN A 682 7.27 13.53 26.40
CA GLN A 682 7.40 14.95 26.06
C GLN A 682 6.20 15.52 25.26
N GLU A 683 5.48 14.67 24.52
CA GLU A 683 4.32 15.04 23.71
C GLU A 683 2.98 14.94 24.46
N LEU A 684 2.95 14.59 25.76
CA LEU A 684 1.75 14.28 26.53
C LEU A 684 1.73 14.98 27.89
N SER A 685 1.46 16.29 27.88
CA SER A 685 1.50 17.14 29.09
C SER A 685 0.20 17.17 29.91
N ARG A 686 -0.97 16.94 29.29
CA ARG A 686 -2.28 17.20 29.93
C ARG A 686 -3.37 16.25 29.45
N LEU A 687 -4.06 15.60 30.40
CA LEU A 687 -5.28 14.83 30.08
C LEU A 687 -6.45 15.77 29.71
N GLY A 688 -6.94 15.66 28.47
CA GLY A 688 -8.12 16.32 27.95
C GLY A 688 -9.43 15.69 28.44
N ARG A 689 -10.57 16.34 28.15
CA ARG A 689 -11.90 15.93 28.61
C ARG A 689 -12.98 16.17 27.56
N ILE A 690 -13.90 15.23 27.41
CA ILE A 690 -15.09 15.39 26.57
C ILE A 690 -16.12 16.22 27.33
N THR A 691 -16.16 17.51 27.03
CA THR A 691 -17.23 18.39 27.52
C THR A 691 -18.47 18.21 26.68
N THR A 692 -19.40 17.39 27.17
CA THR A 692 -20.66 17.06 26.49
C THR A 692 -21.51 18.31 26.22
N ARG A 693 -21.64 18.69 24.95
CA ARG A 693 -22.57 19.73 24.49
C ARG A 693 -23.28 19.29 23.21
N SER A 694 -24.58 19.02 23.38
CA SER A 694 -25.63 18.81 22.37
C SER A 694 -25.19 18.48 20.94
N MET A 695 -25.43 17.23 20.53
CA MET A 695 -25.63 16.93 19.11
C MET A 695 -26.77 17.82 18.59
N ARG A 696 -26.45 18.79 17.73
CA ARG A 696 -27.44 19.32 16.79
C ARG A 696 -27.53 18.32 15.65
N PHE A 697 -28.60 17.54 15.64
CA PHE A 697 -28.98 16.78 14.46
C PHE A 697 -29.19 17.74 13.28
N VAL A 698 -28.66 17.37 12.12
CA VAL A 698 -28.84 18.00 10.81
C VAL A 698 -29.16 16.87 9.83
#